data_AF-F3G3Q7-F1
#
_entry.id   AF-F3G3Q7-F1
#
_cell.length_a   1.000
_cell.length_b   1.000
_cell.length_c   1.000
_cell.angle_alpha   90.00
_cell.angle_beta   90.00
_cell.angle_gamma   90.00
#
_symmetry.space_group_name_H-M   'P 1'
#
loop_
_entity.id
_entity.type
_entity.pdbx_description
1 polymer ?
#
loop_
_entity_poly.entity_id
_entity_poly.type
_entity_poly.pdbx_seq_one_letter_code
_entity_poly.pdbx_strand_id
1 'polypeptide(L)'
;MGLNRMSQIKRLSARAGLDSLAAQALTSVAAFRQKLSTRKLLFSEVDELYEAALEEREAALIYEKCLLARSSPLLKNAVRLGINPPGESLRDYEEQFGNRASAYTSTGSVSSMFSPAAYLTALYRNARGLYPEESPYHIDKRRPDLKGVLLSQSNMSKEVSALSLSNEVLMTLAGKEMAVDDQNAVLEALAEFRLSASTPYHHPHARLRQSRIQKDPKFKQLAANPRVTGLFSGATMAGMAFDMPPELYTILTEEVTSENAAALYAKNFGDLPEEYLLNPQSLRRYYGLSDEEVTLFTTIDWEGEQDGGGEGEYVDNVLTTMIDGAVYRLQCGQHYTLGFAWLFPKGNGAYELRFSYNDAHQAFKAFRVHLNDGGTLFDNPDWTPPDAGATCVVQIASGVPEGSFTLYLERYRQDGLFIRAPIAYDVSISRSAVAYLLKLNKAIRLWRATGMHPRALETIVNSVNSNNITDETLQLLFQVQRCVQRYGVEPEEALVLSGGPLSQSGYDDNQSLFDQVFNSPPLNGESFAPSTTQINLLPDNAADHSFEKAVLKRAFNVDDVGLFTLLSLFDNSVSTGAFTLNLKNLSAMYALSRWARLHGLSVAELGQLLKAADLPRLASEPENTQLWSGWLQKVDSLTQWLNARKLTLASVELLTRPTFIQVASTEISALLDEV
;
A
#
# COMPACT_ATOMS: atom_id res chain seq x y z
N MET A 1 -52.77 65.28 15.69
CA MET A 1 -53.03 64.36 16.82
C MET A 1 -52.41 63.02 16.47
N GLY A 2 -51.21 62.73 16.95
CA GLY A 2 -50.54 61.46 16.68
C GLY A 2 -51.26 60.33 17.42
N LEU A 3 -51.66 59.27 16.70
CA LEU A 3 -52.09 58.03 17.33
C LEU A 3 -50.96 57.54 18.26
N ASN A 4 -51.31 57.14 19.48
CA ASN A 4 -50.37 56.51 20.41
C ASN A 4 -49.73 55.30 19.69
N ARG A 5 -48.39 55.20 19.65
CA ARG A 5 -47.62 54.16 18.93
C ARG A 5 -48.19 52.75 19.13
N MET A 6 -48.64 52.42 20.35
CA MET A 6 -49.31 51.14 20.65
C MET A 6 -50.61 50.92 19.87
N SER A 7 -51.43 51.95 19.69
CA SER A 7 -52.69 51.86 18.94
C SER A 7 -52.46 51.72 17.44
N GLN A 8 -51.37 52.30 16.93
CA GLN A 8 -50.92 52.14 15.55
C GLN A 8 -50.40 50.73 15.29
N ILE A 9 -49.51 50.22 16.14
CA ILE A 9 -49.00 48.83 16.06
C ILE A 9 -50.13 47.80 16.13
N LYS A 10 -51.13 47.98 17.02
CA LYS A 10 -52.29 47.08 17.09
C LYS A 10 -53.10 47.04 15.79
N ARG A 11 -53.32 48.19 15.15
CA ARG A 11 -54.01 48.27 13.84
C ARG A 11 -53.17 47.64 12.72
N LEU A 12 -51.86 47.89 12.72
CA LEU A 12 -50.94 47.30 11.76
C LEU A 12 -50.85 45.76 11.91
N SER A 13 -50.80 45.25 13.14
CA SER A 13 -50.81 43.82 13.45
C SER A 13 -52.09 43.15 12.98
N ALA A 14 -53.25 43.77 13.22
CA ALA A 14 -54.54 43.28 12.74
C ALA A 14 -54.63 43.28 11.21
N ARG A 15 -54.11 44.32 10.54
CA ARG A 15 -54.04 44.42 9.07
C ARG A 15 -53.07 43.41 8.46
N ALA A 16 -52.00 43.06 9.18
CA ALA A 16 -51.05 42.02 8.82
C ALA A 16 -51.58 40.59 9.12
N GLY A 17 -52.63 40.46 9.93
CA GLY A 17 -53.20 39.17 10.34
C GLY A 17 -52.28 38.39 11.28
N LEU A 18 -51.63 39.08 12.22
CA LEU A 18 -50.69 38.48 13.18
C LEU A 18 -51.37 38.30 14.55
N ASP A 19 -51.41 37.06 15.03
CA ASP A 19 -52.02 36.72 16.33
C ASP A 19 -51.12 37.02 17.53
N SER A 20 -49.80 36.97 17.34
CA SER A 20 -48.79 37.34 18.34
C SER A 20 -47.62 38.02 17.65
N LEU A 21 -47.26 39.22 18.14
CA LEU A 21 -46.11 39.97 17.66
C LEU A 21 -44.81 39.35 18.20
N ALA A 22 -44.74 38.99 19.48
CA ALA A 22 -43.56 38.35 20.06
C ALA A 22 -43.10 37.08 19.31
N ALA A 23 -44.04 36.29 18.77
CA ALA A 23 -43.71 35.10 17.96
C ALA A 23 -43.01 35.44 16.64
N GLN A 24 -43.28 36.62 16.06
CA GLN A 24 -42.66 37.02 14.78
C GLN A 24 -41.18 37.38 14.95
N ALA A 25 -40.76 37.80 16.15
CA ALA A 25 -39.37 38.09 16.46
C ALA A 25 -38.47 36.83 16.51
N LEU A 26 -39.02 35.62 16.29
CA LEU A 26 -38.24 34.39 16.15
C LEU A 26 -37.64 34.20 14.75
N THR A 27 -38.15 34.91 13.75
CA THR A 27 -37.60 34.90 12.38
C THR A 27 -36.76 36.15 12.13
N SER A 28 -35.93 36.13 11.09
CA SER A 28 -35.16 37.32 10.70
C SER A 28 -36.05 38.40 10.08
N VAL A 29 -35.61 39.66 10.13
CA VAL A 29 -36.32 40.78 9.48
C VAL A 29 -36.55 40.52 7.99
N ALA A 30 -35.60 39.87 7.30
CA ALA A 30 -35.72 39.52 5.90
C ALA A 30 -36.83 38.49 5.65
N ALA A 31 -36.88 37.42 6.45
CA ALA A 31 -37.93 36.41 6.38
C ALA A 31 -39.31 37.00 6.74
N PHE A 32 -39.35 37.91 7.72
CA PHE A 32 -40.56 38.62 8.11
C PHE A 32 -41.09 39.53 6.99
N ARG A 33 -40.20 40.30 6.34
CA ARG A 33 -40.55 41.10 5.15
C ARG A 33 -41.07 40.23 4.01
N GLN A 34 -40.42 39.09 3.75
CA GLN A 34 -40.87 38.15 2.71
C GLN A 34 -42.26 37.59 3.03
N LYS A 35 -42.53 37.21 4.28
CA LYS A 35 -43.84 36.71 4.74
C LYS A 35 -44.95 37.75 4.53
N LEU A 36 -44.65 39.04 4.72
CA LEU A 36 -45.62 40.13 4.57
C LEU A 36 -45.61 40.78 3.18
N SER A 37 -44.78 40.31 2.25
CA SER A 37 -44.63 40.89 0.90
C SER A 37 -45.93 40.91 0.07
N THR A 38 -46.83 39.95 0.30
CA THR A 38 -48.14 39.87 -0.36
C THR A 38 -49.23 40.68 0.35
N ARG A 39 -48.94 41.20 1.54
CA ARG A 39 -49.82 42.09 2.28
C ARG A 39 -49.58 43.52 1.79
N LYS A 40 -50.65 44.29 1.60
CA LYS A 40 -50.59 45.71 1.19
C LYS A 40 -50.07 46.59 2.35
N LEU A 41 -48.83 46.36 2.78
CA LEU A 41 -48.11 47.11 3.83
C LEU A 41 -46.92 47.82 3.20
N LEU A 42 -46.63 49.04 3.67
CA LEU A 42 -45.42 49.77 3.30
C LEU A 42 -44.21 49.14 3.99
N PHE A 43 -43.03 49.27 3.37
CA PHE A 43 -41.79 48.73 3.95
C PHE A 43 -41.50 49.30 5.35
N SER A 44 -41.76 50.59 5.56
CA SER A 44 -41.65 51.24 6.86
C SER A 44 -42.65 50.72 7.89
N GLU A 45 -43.87 50.35 7.48
CA GLU A 45 -44.88 49.74 8.36
C GLU A 45 -44.45 48.32 8.78
N VAL A 46 -43.80 47.57 7.88
CA VAL A 46 -43.26 46.23 8.17
C VAL A 46 -42.08 46.31 9.14
N ASP A 47 -41.19 47.29 8.96
CA ASP A 47 -40.07 47.50 9.86
C ASP A 47 -40.53 47.95 11.26
N GLU A 48 -41.48 48.89 11.33
CA GLU A 48 -42.09 49.33 12.60
C GLU A 48 -42.79 48.17 13.32
N LEU A 49 -43.46 47.27 12.58
CA LEU A 49 -44.04 46.04 13.14
C LEU A 49 -42.98 45.06 13.66
N TYR A 50 -41.85 44.94 12.97
CA TYR A 50 -40.77 44.04 13.39
C TYR A 50 -40.03 44.56 14.63
N GLU A 51 -39.79 45.87 14.72
CA GLU A 51 -39.26 46.51 15.93
C GLU A 51 -40.19 46.29 17.13
N ALA A 52 -41.50 46.49 16.94
CA ALA A 52 -42.49 46.23 17.98
C ALA A 52 -42.51 44.74 18.40
N ALA A 53 -42.33 43.81 17.47
CA ALA A 53 -42.21 42.39 17.77
C ALA A 53 -40.97 42.07 18.61
N LEU A 54 -39.83 42.72 18.35
CA LEU A 54 -38.61 42.60 19.15
C LEU A 54 -38.84 43.13 20.56
N GLU A 55 -39.40 44.34 20.70
CA GLU A 55 -39.72 44.95 21.99
C GLU A 55 -40.64 44.05 22.84
N GLU A 56 -41.70 43.49 22.24
CA GLU A 56 -42.64 42.61 22.94
C GLU A 56 -41.97 41.30 23.39
N ARG A 57 -41.12 40.72 22.54
CA ARG A 57 -40.36 39.50 22.88
C ARG A 57 -39.35 39.77 24.00
N GLU A 58 -38.62 40.87 23.95
CA GLU A 58 -37.67 41.24 25.00
C GLU A 58 -38.37 41.49 26.33
N ALA A 59 -39.51 42.20 26.32
CA ALA A 59 -40.33 42.40 27.50
C ALA A 59 -40.80 41.05 28.10
N ALA A 60 -41.26 40.12 27.25
CA ALA A 60 -41.66 38.78 27.68
C ALA A 60 -40.49 37.98 28.29
N LEU A 61 -39.30 38.03 27.67
CA LEU A 61 -38.10 37.37 28.19
C LEU A 61 -37.63 37.95 29.52
N ILE A 62 -37.66 39.28 29.68
CA ILE A 62 -37.30 39.96 30.93
C ILE A 62 -38.30 39.57 32.02
N TYR A 63 -39.59 39.56 31.70
CA TYR A 63 -40.64 39.13 32.63
C TYR A 63 -40.42 37.70 33.11
N GLU A 64 -40.21 36.76 32.18
CA GLU A 64 -39.93 35.35 32.50
C GLU A 64 -38.66 35.20 33.36
N LYS A 65 -37.56 35.85 32.97
CA LYS A 65 -36.29 35.81 33.72
C LYS A 65 -36.45 36.35 35.13
N CYS A 66 -37.14 37.47 35.31
CA CYS A 66 -37.39 38.06 36.62
C CYS A 66 -38.25 37.15 37.51
N LEU A 67 -39.30 36.56 36.94
CA LEU A 67 -40.19 35.64 37.64
C LEU A 67 -39.44 34.39 38.10
N LEU A 68 -38.69 33.75 37.19
CA LEU A 68 -37.88 32.58 37.52
C LEU A 68 -36.79 32.94 38.53
N ALA A 69 -36.00 33.99 38.31
CA ALA A 69 -34.92 34.37 39.24
C ALA A 69 -35.43 34.54 40.69
N ARG A 70 -36.60 35.17 40.89
CA ARG A 70 -37.22 35.34 42.21
C ARG A 70 -37.88 34.08 42.77
N SER A 71 -38.15 33.08 41.94
CA SER A 71 -38.74 31.79 42.33
C SER A 71 -37.70 30.74 42.72
N SER A 72 -36.41 31.07 42.65
CA SER A 72 -35.31 30.17 42.99
C SER A 72 -35.43 29.58 44.41
N PRO A 73 -35.33 28.24 44.58
CA PRO A 73 -35.36 27.59 45.88
C PRO A 73 -34.28 28.07 46.84
N LEU A 74 -33.12 28.52 46.31
CA LEU A 74 -32.02 29.04 47.12
C LEU A 74 -32.38 30.37 47.81
N LEU A 75 -33.25 31.18 47.19
CA LEU A 75 -33.68 32.45 47.76
C LEU A 75 -34.72 32.28 48.87
N LYS A 76 -35.52 31.20 48.85
CA LYS A 76 -36.47 30.88 49.93
C LYS A 76 -35.78 30.75 51.28
N ASN A 77 -34.56 30.24 51.30
CA ASN A 77 -33.76 30.05 52.51
C ASN A 77 -32.95 31.31 52.90
N ALA A 78 -32.87 32.32 52.02
CA ALA A 78 -32.06 33.52 52.19
C ALA A 78 -32.89 34.71 52.70
N VAL A 79 -33.59 34.54 53.82
CA VAL A 79 -34.57 35.49 54.39
C VAL A 79 -34.00 36.91 54.57
N ARG A 80 -32.70 37.03 54.88
CA ARG A 80 -32.03 38.32 55.09
C ARG A 80 -31.89 39.17 53.81
N LEU A 81 -32.12 38.60 52.63
CA LEU A 81 -32.06 39.35 51.36
C LEU A 81 -33.33 40.15 51.06
N GLY A 82 -34.43 39.96 51.82
CA GLY A 82 -35.65 40.77 51.67
C GLY A 82 -36.32 40.66 50.29
N ILE A 83 -36.11 39.56 49.57
CA ILE A 83 -36.65 39.35 48.21
C ILE A 83 -38.10 38.83 48.33
N ASN A 84 -39.05 39.62 47.84
CA ASN A 84 -40.46 39.22 47.82
C ASN A 84 -40.75 38.20 46.70
N PRO A 85 -41.40 37.05 47.00
CA PRO A 85 -41.83 36.12 45.97
C PRO A 85 -42.94 36.74 45.10
N PRO A 86 -42.96 36.49 43.78
CA PRO A 86 -43.94 37.06 42.86
C PRO A 86 -45.30 36.34 42.99
N GLY A 87 -46.09 36.64 44.03
CA GLY A 87 -47.30 35.89 44.40
C GLY A 87 -48.30 35.59 43.27
N GLU A 88 -49.00 36.61 42.75
CA GLU A 88 -50.04 36.42 41.71
C GLU A 88 -49.42 35.99 40.37
N SER A 89 -48.36 36.67 39.93
CA SER A 89 -47.66 36.38 38.67
C SER A 89 -47.12 34.95 38.59
N LEU A 90 -46.67 34.37 39.71
CA LEU A 90 -46.18 32.98 39.76
C LEU A 90 -47.32 31.98 39.56
N ARG A 91 -48.49 32.22 40.17
CA ARG A 91 -49.64 31.33 40.03
C ARG A 91 -50.11 31.24 38.59
N ASP A 92 -50.25 32.38 37.92
CA ASP A 92 -50.65 32.44 36.50
C ASP A 92 -49.62 31.74 35.60
N TYR A 93 -48.33 31.92 35.89
CA TYR A 93 -47.25 31.27 35.14
C TYR A 93 -47.25 29.74 35.34
N GLU A 94 -47.41 29.27 36.58
CA GLU A 94 -47.46 27.83 36.89
C GLU A 94 -48.66 27.14 36.21
N GLU A 95 -49.83 27.81 36.17
CA GLU A 95 -51.05 27.32 35.49
C GLU A 95 -50.85 27.22 33.97
N GLN A 96 -50.19 28.19 33.35
CA GLN A 96 -49.94 28.20 31.91
C GLN A 96 -48.80 27.27 31.46
N PHE A 97 -47.77 27.08 32.29
CA PHE A 97 -46.53 26.39 31.91
C PHE A 97 -46.25 25.11 32.73
N GLY A 98 -47.25 24.56 33.42
CA GLY A 98 -47.18 23.24 34.03
C GLY A 98 -46.18 23.13 35.18
N ASN A 99 -46.25 24.08 36.11
CA ASN A 99 -45.38 24.14 37.31
C ASN A 99 -43.87 24.28 37.05
N ARG A 100 -43.49 24.92 35.94
CA ARG A 100 -42.07 25.08 35.54
C ARG A 100 -41.24 25.90 36.53
N ALA A 101 -41.79 26.93 37.17
CA ALA A 101 -41.08 27.75 38.14
C ALA A 101 -40.88 27.03 39.49
N SER A 102 -41.61 25.95 39.74
CA SER A 102 -41.39 25.04 40.86
C SER A 102 -40.37 23.91 40.57
N ALA A 103 -40.07 23.64 39.30
CA ALA A 103 -39.27 22.48 38.85
C ALA A 103 -37.80 22.83 38.53
N TYR A 104 -37.05 23.31 39.52
CA TYR A 104 -35.61 23.58 39.35
C TYR A 104 -34.79 22.28 39.24
N THR A 105 -33.77 22.32 38.38
CA THR A 105 -32.89 21.18 38.09
C THR A 105 -31.47 21.44 38.59
N SER A 106 -30.69 20.39 38.82
CA SER A 106 -29.26 20.52 39.05
C SER A 106 -28.52 21.01 37.78
N THR A 107 -27.32 21.57 37.96
CA THR A 107 -26.51 22.17 36.88
C THR A 107 -26.13 21.20 35.77
N GLY A 108 -25.93 19.92 36.09
CA GLY A 108 -25.59 18.85 35.13
C GLY A 108 -26.79 18.08 34.56
N SER A 109 -28.03 18.48 34.91
CA SER A 109 -29.23 17.80 34.42
C SER A 109 -29.50 18.13 32.96
N VAL A 110 -29.89 17.12 32.17
CA VAL A 110 -30.36 17.27 30.79
C VAL A 110 -31.53 18.25 30.69
N SER A 111 -32.38 18.30 31.72
CA SER A 111 -33.56 19.17 31.80
C SER A 111 -33.23 20.64 32.08
N SER A 112 -31.98 20.97 32.41
CA SER A 112 -31.56 22.36 32.61
C SER A 112 -31.66 23.16 31.31
N MET A 113 -32.18 24.39 31.38
CA MET A 113 -32.20 25.31 30.22
C MET A 113 -30.82 25.74 29.74
N PHE A 114 -29.78 25.48 30.54
CA PHE A 114 -28.38 25.74 30.22
C PHE A 114 -27.61 24.45 29.90
N SER A 115 -28.31 23.31 29.76
CA SER A 115 -27.67 22.05 29.43
C SER A 115 -27.16 22.05 27.97
N PRO A 116 -26.16 21.20 27.65
CA PRO A 116 -25.80 20.90 26.28
C PRO A 116 -26.97 20.42 25.42
N ALA A 117 -27.97 19.73 25.99
CA ALA A 117 -29.17 19.31 25.27
C ALA A 117 -30.08 20.50 24.89
N ALA A 118 -30.21 21.49 25.78
CA ALA A 118 -30.90 22.74 25.47
C ALA A 118 -30.17 23.53 24.38
N TYR A 119 -28.83 23.58 24.45
CA TYR A 119 -28.01 24.17 23.40
C TYR A 119 -28.17 23.44 22.06
N LEU A 120 -28.12 22.11 22.03
CA LEU A 120 -28.32 21.30 20.83
C LEU A 120 -29.71 21.52 20.22
N THR A 121 -30.75 21.62 21.06
CA THR A 121 -32.13 21.92 20.61
C THR A 121 -32.20 23.27 19.92
N ALA A 122 -31.59 24.29 20.52
CA ALA A 122 -31.52 25.62 19.93
C ALA A 122 -30.69 25.63 18.64
N LEU A 123 -29.56 24.92 18.62
CA LEU A 123 -28.69 24.81 17.45
C LEU A 123 -29.41 24.13 16.29
N TYR A 124 -30.02 22.96 16.52
CA TYR A 124 -30.73 22.20 15.49
C TYR A 124 -31.94 22.99 14.95
N ARG A 125 -32.72 23.65 15.82
CA ARG A 125 -33.86 24.49 15.39
C ARG A 125 -33.44 25.59 14.42
N ASN A 126 -32.31 26.25 14.67
CA ASN A 126 -31.82 27.33 13.81
C ASN A 126 -31.09 26.79 12.57
N ALA A 127 -30.32 25.72 12.71
CA ALA A 127 -29.52 25.14 11.63
C ALA A 127 -30.37 24.40 10.58
N ARG A 128 -31.52 23.84 10.96
CA ARG A 128 -32.42 23.11 10.05
C ARG A 128 -32.89 23.97 8.88
N GLY A 129 -33.10 25.27 9.10
CA GLY A 129 -33.55 26.20 8.05
C GLY A 129 -32.46 26.76 7.14
N LEU A 130 -31.20 26.34 7.25
CA LEU A 130 -30.09 26.89 6.46
C LEU A 130 -30.12 26.50 4.98
N TYR A 131 -30.63 25.31 4.68
CA TYR A 131 -30.80 24.81 3.32
C TYR A 131 -32.27 24.50 3.07
N PRO A 132 -32.77 24.57 1.83
CA PRO A 132 -34.09 24.07 1.49
C PRO A 132 -34.21 22.57 1.75
N GLU A 133 -35.40 22.07 2.06
CA GLU A 133 -35.64 20.62 2.32
C GLU A 133 -35.17 19.75 1.14
N GLU A 134 -35.24 20.26 -0.09
CA GLU A 134 -34.80 19.51 -1.26
C GLU A 134 -33.27 19.43 -1.45
N SER A 135 -32.50 20.31 -0.82
CA SER A 135 -31.05 20.36 -1.00
C SER A 135 -30.36 19.13 -0.39
N PRO A 136 -29.36 18.52 -1.07
CA PRO A 136 -28.56 17.44 -0.49
C PRO A 136 -27.81 17.87 0.79
N TYR A 137 -27.59 19.17 0.98
CA TYR A 137 -26.94 19.74 2.17
C TYR A 137 -27.90 19.95 3.36
N HIS A 138 -29.21 19.72 3.18
CA HIS A 138 -30.18 19.81 4.27
C HIS A 138 -29.84 18.85 5.40
N ILE A 139 -29.88 19.31 6.66
CA ILE A 139 -29.41 18.53 7.80
C ILE A 139 -30.13 17.19 7.95
N ASP A 140 -31.44 17.17 7.71
CA ASP A 140 -32.25 15.95 7.80
C ASP A 140 -32.03 14.98 6.62
N LYS A 141 -31.48 15.46 5.49
CA LYS A 141 -31.11 14.60 4.35
C LYS A 141 -29.74 13.95 4.61
N ARG A 142 -28.74 14.74 5.03
CA ARG A 142 -27.38 14.24 5.30
C ARG A 142 -27.23 13.46 6.61
N ARG A 143 -28.06 13.76 7.62
CA ARG A 143 -28.03 13.16 8.97
C ARG A 143 -29.45 12.94 9.50
N PRO A 144 -30.20 11.99 8.91
CA PRO A 144 -31.58 11.70 9.30
C PRO A 144 -31.70 11.19 10.75
N ASP A 145 -30.62 10.65 11.31
CA ASP A 145 -30.52 10.17 12.68
C ASP A 145 -30.70 11.28 13.72
N LEU A 146 -30.24 12.51 13.43
CA LEU A 146 -30.27 13.62 14.40
C LEU A 146 -31.68 14.00 14.85
N LYS A 147 -32.66 13.90 13.95
CA LYS A 147 -34.08 14.18 14.26
C LYS A 147 -34.66 13.20 15.28
N GLY A 148 -34.15 11.97 15.31
CA GLY A 148 -34.61 10.89 16.19
C GLY A 148 -33.86 10.81 17.53
N VAL A 149 -32.86 11.67 17.77
CA VAL A 149 -32.05 11.62 18.99
C VAL A 149 -32.90 11.98 20.21
N LEU A 150 -33.01 11.05 21.16
CA LEU A 150 -33.64 11.30 22.45
C LEU A 150 -32.73 12.16 23.35
N LEU A 151 -33.28 13.26 23.87
CA LEU A 151 -32.60 14.12 24.85
C LEU A 151 -32.74 13.52 26.25
N SER A 152 -31.87 12.55 26.58
CA SER A 152 -31.85 11.86 27.88
C SER A 152 -30.55 12.14 28.65
N GLN A 153 -30.59 11.97 29.98
CA GLN A 153 -29.39 12.11 30.80
C GLN A 153 -28.31 11.09 30.39
N SER A 154 -28.71 9.88 30.00
CA SER A 154 -27.78 8.86 29.52
C SER A 154 -27.06 9.32 28.25
N ASN A 155 -27.77 9.86 27.26
CA ASN A 155 -27.15 10.34 26.02
C ASN A 155 -26.24 11.57 26.25
N MET A 156 -26.53 12.38 27.27
CA MET A 156 -25.70 13.53 27.63
C MET A 156 -24.43 13.13 28.41
N SER A 157 -24.50 12.09 29.25
CA SER A 157 -23.43 11.78 30.22
C SER A 157 -22.62 10.53 29.88
N LYS A 158 -23.13 9.60 29.07
CA LYS A 158 -22.41 8.37 28.73
C LYS A 158 -21.31 8.68 27.72
N GLU A 159 -20.07 8.40 28.09
CA GLU A 159 -18.94 8.44 27.17
C GLU A 159 -19.02 7.27 26.19
N VAL A 160 -18.84 7.58 24.89
CA VAL A 160 -18.86 6.62 23.79
C VAL A 160 -17.75 6.95 22.81
N SER A 161 -17.27 5.94 22.08
CA SER A 161 -16.27 6.16 21.03
C SER A 161 -16.90 6.90 19.85
N ALA A 162 -16.29 8.02 19.46
CA ALA A 162 -16.69 8.76 18.26
C ALA A 162 -16.61 7.90 16.99
N LEU A 163 -15.64 6.97 16.92
CA LEU A 163 -15.51 6.03 15.81
C LEU A 163 -16.67 5.04 15.76
N SER A 164 -17.14 4.56 16.91
CA SER A 164 -18.30 3.66 16.97
C SER A 164 -19.57 4.35 16.47
N LEU A 165 -19.77 5.62 16.83
CA LEU A 165 -20.88 6.43 16.29
C LEU A 165 -20.75 6.65 14.79
N SER A 166 -19.54 6.93 14.29
CA SER A 166 -19.30 7.05 12.85
C SER A 166 -19.65 5.76 12.11
N ASN A 167 -19.24 4.61 12.64
CA ASN A 167 -19.55 3.31 12.05
C ASN A 167 -21.06 3.03 12.09
N GLU A 168 -21.75 3.36 13.18
CA GLU A 168 -23.21 3.21 13.28
C GLU A 168 -23.95 4.01 12.20
N VAL A 169 -23.55 5.28 12.00
CA VAL A 169 -24.12 6.13 10.95
C VAL A 169 -23.82 5.56 9.56
N LEU A 170 -22.57 5.20 9.29
CA LEU A 170 -22.17 4.64 7.98
C LEU A 170 -22.87 3.32 7.67
N MET A 171 -22.97 2.40 8.64
CA MET A 171 -23.66 1.12 8.48
C MET A 171 -25.15 1.31 8.21
N THR A 172 -25.80 2.26 8.90
CA THR A 172 -27.21 2.57 8.68
C THR A 172 -27.46 3.15 7.28
N LEU A 173 -26.58 4.03 6.81
CA LEU A 173 -26.68 4.61 5.47
C LEU A 173 -26.37 3.57 4.38
N ALA A 174 -25.35 2.73 4.59
CA ALA A 174 -25.00 1.65 3.68
C ALA A 174 -26.13 0.61 3.55
N GLY A 175 -26.75 0.21 4.66
CA GLY A 175 -27.89 -0.70 4.64
C GLY A 175 -29.07 -0.15 3.84
N LYS A 176 -29.38 1.15 3.98
CA LYS A 176 -30.42 1.80 3.17
C LYS A 176 -30.11 1.78 1.68
N GLU A 177 -28.88 2.10 1.31
CA GLU A 177 -28.45 2.12 -0.10
C GLU A 177 -28.46 0.71 -0.71
N MET A 178 -28.05 -0.29 0.06
CA MET A 178 -28.03 -1.69 -0.34
C MET A 178 -29.42 -2.36 -0.25
N ALA A 179 -30.45 -1.66 0.25
CA ALA A 179 -31.77 -2.21 0.55
C ALA A 179 -31.74 -3.43 1.50
N VAL A 180 -30.94 -3.32 2.57
CA VAL A 180 -30.72 -4.35 3.58
C VAL A 180 -30.92 -3.76 4.99
N ASP A 181 -31.72 -4.43 5.81
CA ASP A 181 -32.10 -3.95 7.15
C ASP A 181 -31.21 -4.47 8.30
N ASP A 182 -30.37 -5.48 8.06
CA ASP A 182 -29.49 -6.07 9.08
C ASP A 182 -28.01 -5.70 8.88
N GLN A 183 -27.32 -5.42 10.00
CA GLN A 183 -25.89 -5.06 9.98
C GLN A 183 -25.01 -6.21 9.47
N ASN A 184 -25.35 -7.48 9.75
CA ASN A 184 -24.53 -8.59 9.25
C ASN A 184 -24.70 -8.74 7.74
N ALA A 185 -25.90 -8.56 7.22
CA ALA A 185 -26.14 -8.59 5.78
C ALA A 185 -25.43 -7.45 5.04
N VAL A 186 -25.26 -6.26 5.65
CA VAL A 186 -24.36 -5.21 5.12
C VAL A 186 -22.91 -5.68 5.10
N LEU A 187 -22.42 -6.32 6.17
CA LEU A 187 -21.05 -6.86 6.23
C LEU A 187 -20.82 -8.01 5.23
N GLU A 188 -21.83 -8.83 4.97
CA GLU A 188 -21.81 -9.88 3.94
C GLU A 188 -21.71 -9.25 2.55
N ALA A 189 -22.52 -8.23 2.25
CA ALA A 189 -22.43 -7.50 0.99
C ALA A 189 -21.06 -6.84 0.80
N LEU A 190 -20.51 -6.21 1.83
CA LEU A 190 -19.17 -5.60 1.79
C LEU A 190 -18.04 -6.63 1.60
N ALA A 191 -18.26 -7.89 1.97
CA ALA A 191 -17.29 -8.94 1.80
C ALA A 191 -17.07 -9.34 0.33
N GLU A 192 -18.06 -9.10 -0.52
CA GLU A 192 -18.02 -9.40 -1.97
C GLU A 192 -17.92 -8.12 -2.83
N PHE A 193 -18.11 -6.93 -2.22
CA PHE A 193 -18.13 -5.67 -2.94
C PHE A 193 -16.76 -5.26 -3.49
N ARG A 194 -16.62 -5.10 -4.81
CA ARG A 194 -15.36 -4.75 -5.47
C ARG A 194 -15.22 -3.29 -5.91
N LEU A 195 -16.33 -2.56 -6.04
CA LEU A 195 -16.40 -1.26 -6.73
C LEU A 195 -15.73 -0.10 -5.97
N SER A 196 -15.11 -0.36 -4.83
CA SER A 196 -14.32 0.59 -4.06
C SER A 196 -12.90 0.08 -3.85
N ALA A 197 -11.95 1.00 -3.71
CA ALA A 197 -10.55 0.69 -3.46
C ALA A 197 -10.26 0.03 -2.10
N SER A 198 -11.16 0.19 -1.12
CA SER A 198 -10.98 -0.35 0.24
C SER A 198 -11.84 -1.58 0.54
N THR A 199 -12.60 -2.06 -0.45
CA THR A 199 -13.40 -3.28 -0.38
C THR A 199 -12.85 -4.26 -1.42
N PRO A 200 -12.89 -5.59 -1.21
CA PRO A 200 -13.76 -6.32 -0.29
C PRO A 200 -13.31 -6.28 1.17
N TYR A 201 -14.25 -6.07 2.09
CA TYR A 201 -14.02 -6.14 3.54
C TYR A 201 -14.79 -7.31 4.15
N HIS A 202 -14.09 -8.41 4.46
CA HIS A 202 -14.70 -9.59 5.07
C HIS A 202 -14.49 -9.60 6.59
N HIS A 203 -15.50 -9.13 7.34
CA HIS A 203 -15.40 -8.92 8.78
C HIS A 203 -14.96 -10.16 9.60
N PRO A 204 -15.47 -11.39 9.36
CA PRO A 204 -15.00 -12.57 10.06
C PRO A 204 -13.53 -12.90 9.79
N HIS A 205 -13.05 -12.65 8.57
CA HIS A 205 -11.64 -12.90 8.18
C HIS A 205 -10.74 -11.93 8.93
N ALA A 206 -11.07 -10.63 8.93
CA ALA A 206 -10.33 -9.63 9.68
C ALA A 206 -10.23 -10.00 11.17
N ARG A 207 -11.35 -10.44 11.79
CA ARG A 207 -11.36 -10.88 13.20
C ARG A 207 -10.51 -12.12 13.45
N LEU A 208 -10.60 -13.14 12.58
CA LEU A 208 -9.78 -14.36 12.70
C LEU A 208 -8.30 -14.04 12.54
N ARG A 209 -7.94 -13.19 11.57
CA ARG A 209 -6.57 -12.73 11.34
C ARG A 209 -6.02 -12.00 12.56
N GLN A 210 -6.77 -11.05 13.12
CA GLN A 210 -6.35 -10.31 14.32
C GLN A 210 -6.21 -11.23 15.55
N SER A 211 -7.16 -12.16 15.75
CA SER A 211 -7.06 -13.18 16.80
C SER A 211 -5.80 -14.03 16.64
N ARG A 212 -5.50 -14.47 15.41
CA ARG A 212 -4.29 -15.23 15.07
C ARG A 212 -3.02 -14.42 15.37
N ILE A 213 -2.95 -13.15 14.97
CA ILE A 213 -1.81 -12.27 15.25
C ILE A 213 -1.54 -12.15 16.76
N GLN A 214 -2.61 -12.07 17.58
CA GLN A 214 -2.49 -11.99 19.04
C GLN A 214 -2.08 -13.31 19.69
N LYS A 215 -2.57 -14.45 19.19
CA LYS A 215 -2.36 -15.78 19.79
C LYS A 215 -1.09 -16.48 19.31
N ASP A 216 -0.73 -16.31 18.04
CA ASP A 216 0.46 -16.88 17.42
C ASP A 216 1.24 -15.82 16.59
N PRO A 217 1.89 -14.86 17.26
CA PRO A 217 2.62 -13.80 16.59
C PRO A 217 3.77 -14.38 15.75
N LYS A 218 3.86 -13.95 14.49
CA LYS A 218 4.83 -14.44 13.48
C LYS A 218 4.76 -15.95 13.24
N PHE A 219 3.61 -16.59 13.48
CA PHE A 219 3.41 -18.02 13.25
C PHE A 219 4.40 -18.93 13.99
N LYS A 220 4.86 -18.56 15.18
CA LYS A 220 5.85 -19.33 15.95
C LYS A 220 5.35 -20.73 16.32
N GLN A 221 4.11 -20.83 16.82
CA GLN A 221 3.52 -22.11 17.20
C GLN A 221 3.23 -22.97 15.96
N LEU A 222 2.75 -22.36 14.89
CA LEU A 222 2.52 -23.06 13.64
C LEU A 222 3.85 -23.60 13.07
N ALA A 223 4.89 -22.77 13.00
CA ALA A 223 6.23 -23.17 12.56
C ALA A 223 6.84 -24.31 13.40
N ALA A 224 6.58 -24.35 14.71
CA ALA A 224 7.02 -25.44 15.58
C ALA A 224 6.27 -26.77 15.31
N ASN A 225 5.13 -26.73 14.61
CA ASN A 225 4.27 -27.87 14.29
C ASN A 225 4.16 -28.06 12.77
N PRO A 226 5.21 -28.56 12.10
CA PRO A 226 5.23 -28.69 10.64
C PRO A 226 4.16 -29.65 10.11
N ARG A 227 3.73 -30.64 10.90
CA ARG A 227 2.62 -31.55 10.54
C ARG A 227 1.29 -30.82 10.38
N VAL A 228 1.04 -29.79 11.19
CA VAL A 228 -0.18 -28.97 11.11
C VAL A 228 -0.02 -27.93 10.01
N THR A 229 1.15 -27.28 9.95
CA THR A 229 1.47 -26.30 8.88
C THR A 229 1.32 -26.91 7.49
N GLY A 230 1.77 -28.15 7.31
CA GLY A 230 1.67 -28.87 6.04
C GLY A 230 0.26 -29.23 5.58
N LEU A 231 -0.77 -28.99 6.41
CA LEU A 231 -2.17 -29.16 6.02
C LEU A 231 -2.72 -27.96 5.23
N PHE A 232 -2.05 -26.80 5.32
CA PHE A 232 -2.49 -25.58 4.65
C PHE A 232 -1.78 -25.41 3.31
N SER A 233 -2.52 -24.97 2.28
CA SER A 233 -1.90 -24.55 1.02
C SER A 233 -1.09 -23.27 1.20
N GLY A 234 -0.14 -23.01 0.30
CA GLY A 234 0.65 -21.77 0.33
C GLY A 234 -0.22 -20.51 0.22
N ALA A 235 -1.22 -20.52 -0.67
CA ALA A 235 -2.20 -19.45 -0.78
C ALA A 235 -3.01 -19.24 0.51
N THR A 236 -3.40 -20.32 1.20
CA THR A 236 -4.09 -20.22 2.50
C THR A 236 -3.18 -19.58 3.56
N MET A 237 -1.91 -19.98 3.58
CA MET A 237 -0.92 -19.40 4.50
C MET A 237 -0.70 -17.90 4.21
N ALA A 238 -0.67 -17.51 2.93
CA ALA A 238 -0.62 -16.11 2.51
C ALA A 238 -1.87 -15.34 2.96
N GLY A 239 -3.06 -15.90 2.74
CA GLY A 239 -4.34 -15.32 3.16
C GLY A 239 -4.49 -15.17 4.68
N MET A 240 -3.86 -16.06 5.45
CA MET A 240 -3.74 -15.91 6.90
C MET A 240 -2.76 -14.80 7.24
N ALA A 241 -1.60 -14.74 6.58
CA ALA A 241 -0.50 -13.82 6.89
C ALA A 241 -0.83 -12.35 6.56
N PHE A 242 -1.33 -12.11 5.36
CA PHE A 242 -1.62 -10.80 4.77
C PHE A 242 -3.09 -10.41 4.96
N ASP A 243 -3.42 -9.15 4.72
CA ASP A 243 -4.82 -8.70 4.77
C ASP A 243 -5.54 -9.04 3.46
N MET A 244 -5.72 -10.34 3.23
CA MET A 244 -6.22 -10.89 1.97
C MET A 244 -7.49 -11.72 2.23
N PRO A 245 -8.66 -11.07 2.28
CA PRO A 245 -9.93 -11.77 2.41
C PRO A 245 -10.23 -12.62 1.16
N PRO A 246 -11.16 -13.60 1.24
CA PRO A 246 -11.43 -14.53 0.15
C PRO A 246 -11.73 -13.86 -1.19
N GLU A 247 -12.53 -12.80 -1.20
CA GLU A 247 -12.84 -12.10 -2.45
C GLU A 247 -11.64 -11.32 -3.00
N LEU A 248 -10.74 -10.80 -2.14
CA LEU A 248 -9.49 -10.20 -2.61
C LEU A 248 -8.56 -11.26 -3.19
N TYR A 249 -8.49 -12.45 -2.60
CA TYR A 249 -7.78 -13.58 -3.21
C TYR A 249 -8.31 -13.86 -4.63
N THR A 250 -9.63 -13.92 -4.81
CA THR A 250 -10.26 -14.09 -6.14
C THR A 250 -9.87 -12.97 -7.12
N ILE A 251 -9.87 -11.70 -6.69
CA ILE A 251 -9.45 -10.56 -7.52
C ILE A 251 -7.98 -10.71 -7.95
N LEU A 252 -7.12 -11.15 -7.04
CA LEU A 252 -5.69 -11.29 -7.34
C LEU A 252 -5.45 -12.44 -8.33
N THR A 253 -6.12 -13.59 -8.14
CA THR A 253 -5.85 -14.81 -8.91
C THR A 253 -6.66 -14.97 -10.21
N GLU A 254 -7.68 -14.14 -10.47
CA GLU A 254 -8.45 -14.24 -11.72
C GLU A 254 -7.58 -13.97 -12.95
N GLU A 255 -7.52 -14.87 -13.93
CA GLU A 255 -6.71 -14.64 -15.13
C GLU A 255 -7.30 -13.51 -15.99
N VAL A 256 -6.47 -12.56 -16.42
CA VAL A 256 -6.91 -11.45 -17.29
C VAL A 256 -6.56 -11.78 -18.74
N THR A 257 -7.57 -12.02 -19.56
CA THR A 257 -7.45 -12.30 -21.00
C THR A 257 -8.17 -11.23 -21.82
N SER A 258 -7.86 -11.11 -23.10
CA SER A 258 -8.57 -10.21 -24.01
C SER A 258 -10.09 -10.50 -24.09
N GLU A 259 -10.49 -11.76 -23.89
CA GLU A 259 -11.88 -12.20 -23.97
C GLU A 259 -12.69 -11.83 -22.73
N ASN A 260 -12.08 -11.87 -21.54
CA ASN A 260 -12.79 -11.63 -20.27
C ASN A 260 -12.57 -10.23 -19.69
N ALA A 261 -11.60 -9.46 -20.21
CA ALA A 261 -11.19 -8.18 -19.64
C ALA A 261 -12.37 -7.21 -19.42
N ALA A 262 -13.28 -7.08 -20.40
CA ALA A 262 -14.43 -6.18 -20.28
C ALA A 262 -15.38 -6.59 -19.14
N ALA A 263 -15.66 -7.89 -19.00
CA ALA A 263 -16.51 -8.41 -17.94
C ALA A 263 -15.85 -8.29 -16.56
N LEU A 264 -14.54 -8.56 -16.48
CA LEU A 264 -13.76 -8.36 -15.26
C LEU A 264 -13.67 -6.89 -14.86
N TYR A 265 -13.56 -5.98 -15.83
CA TYR A 265 -13.56 -4.55 -15.58
C TYR A 265 -14.88 -4.08 -15.01
N ALA A 266 -16.01 -4.44 -15.63
CA ALA A 266 -17.34 -4.14 -15.09
C ALA A 266 -17.53 -4.73 -13.67
N LYS A 267 -16.99 -5.92 -13.41
CA LYS A 267 -17.05 -6.55 -12.07
C LYS A 267 -16.22 -5.80 -11.03
N ASN A 268 -15.05 -5.27 -11.39
CA ASN A 268 -14.13 -4.61 -10.46
C ASN A 268 -14.38 -3.10 -10.31
N PHE A 269 -14.91 -2.44 -11.34
CA PHE A 269 -15.02 -0.97 -11.41
C PHE A 269 -16.42 -0.46 -11.77
N GLY A 270 -17.34 -1.33 -12.19
CA GLY A 270 -18.69 -0.94 -12.61
C GLY A 270 -18.65 -0.14 -13.91
N ASP A 271 -19.42 0.94 -13.95
CA ASP A 271 -19.56 1.82 -15.13
C ASP A 271 -18.51 2.95 -15.18
N LEU A 272 -17.44 2.84 -14.40
CA LEU A 272 -16.42 3.88 -14.30
C LEU A 272 -15.58 3.96 -15.59
N PRO A 273 -15.47 5.13 -16.25
CA PRO A 273 -14.72 5.24 -17.51
C PRO A 273 -13.24 4.89 -17.36
N GLU A 274 -12.66 4.24 -18.36
CA GLU A 274 -11.25 3.82 -18.37
C GLU A 274 -10.31 5.02 -18.24
N GLU A 275 -10.64 6.15 -18.89
CA GLU A 275 -9.85 7.38 -18.85
C GLU A 275 -9.77 7.96 -17.44
N TYR A 276 -10.78 7.69 -16.60
CA TYR A 276 -10.76 8.11 -15.20
C TYR A 276 -9.64 7.42 -14.43
N LEU A 277 -9.41 6.11 -14.63
CA LEU A 277 -8.36 5.39 -13.90
C LEU A 277 -6.98 5.53 -14.55
N LEU A 278 -6.90 5.84 -15.84
CA LEU A 278 -5.65 6.16 -16.51
C LEU A 278 -5.10 7.53 -16.08
N ASN A 279 -5.97 8.47 -15.74
CA ASN A 279 -5.56 9.76 -15.21
C ASN A 279 -4.95 9.62 -13.80
N PRO A 280 -3.68 10.01 -13.57
CA PRO A 280 -3.00 9.83 -12.28
C PRO A 280 -3.72 10.50 -11.09
N GLN A 281 -4.31 11.68 -11.28
CA GLN A 281 -5.03 12.41 -10.21
C GLN A 281 -6.33 11.74 -9.81
N SER A 282 -7.03 11.16 -10.79
CA SER A 282 -8.26 10.39 -10.54
C SER A 282 -7.95 9.02 -9.95
N LEU A 283 -6.90 8.34 -10.41
CA LEU A 283 -6.36 7.12 -9.80
C LEU A 283 -6.01 7.36 -8.31
N ARG A 284 -5.31 8.47 -8.04
CA ARG A 284 -4.98 8.93 -6.69
C ARG A 284 -6.21 9.02 -5.81
N ARG A 285 -7.29 9.66 -6.29
CA ARG A 285 -8.54 9.84 -5.54
C ARG A 285 -9.29 8.53 -5.34
N TYR A 286 -9.34 7.68 -6.36
CA TYR A 286 -10.05 6.41 -6.30
C TYR A 286 -9.43 5.49 -5.24
N TYR A 287 -8.10 5.32 -5.28
CA TYR A 287 -7.41 4.48 -4.31
C TYR A 287 -7.16 5.22 -2.98
N GLY A 288 -7.00 6.54 -2.97
CA GLY A 288 -6.58 7.30 -1.80
C GLY A 288 -5.06 7.22 -1.61
N LEU A 289 -4.31 7.41 -2.69
CA LEU A 289 -2.84 7.37 -2.72
C LEU A 289 -2.23 8.76 -2.48
N SER A 290 -0.96 8.83 -2.11
CA SER A 290 -0.13 10.04 -2.24
C SER A 290 0.36 10.23 -3.69
N ASP A 291 0.95 11.39 -4.02
CA ASP A 291 1.55 11.58 -5.35
C ASP A 291 2.75 10.63 -5.55
N GLU A 292 3.59 10.49 -4.53
CA GLU A 292 4.73 9.56 -4.52
C GLU A 292 4.28 8.11 -4.70
N GLU A 293 3.18 7.70 -4.06
CA GLU A 293 2.64 6.34 -4.21
C GLU A 293 2.11 6.09 -5.63
N VAL A 294 1.53 7.10 -6.29
CA VAL A 294 1.08 6.96 -7.69
C VAL A 294 2.26 6.72 -8.62
N THR A 295 3.37 7.46 -8.44
CA THR A 295 4.57 7.33 -9.28
C THR A 295 5.24 5.96 -9.15
N LEU A 296 5.04 5.25 -8.04
CA LEU A 296 5.52 3.86 -7.88
C LEU A 296 4.82 2.86 -8.81
N PHE A 297 3.58 3.16 -9.24
CA PHE A 297 2.78 2.28 -10.09
C PHE A 297 2.69 2.73 -11.54
N THR A 298 2.65 4.03 -11.80
CA THR A 298 2.51 4.58 -13.14
C THR A 298 3.13 5.97 -13.25
N THR A 299 3.73 6.23 -14.40
CA THR A 299 4.32 7.52 -14.79
C THR A 299 3.63 8.08 -16.05
N ILE A 300 2.42 7.61 -16.35
CA ILE A 300 1.65 8.10 -17.49
C ILE A 300 1.36 9.57 -17.25
N ASP A 301 1.85 10.42 -18.15
CA ASP A 301 1.57 11.84 -18.11
C ASP A 301 0.25 12.15 -18.82
N TRP A 302 -0.62 12.90 -18.13
CA TRP A 302 -1.94 13.29 -18.62
C TRP A 302 -2.04 14.82 -18.69
N GLU A 303 -1.10 15.46 -19.39
CA GLU A 303 -1.15 16.89 -19.66
C GLU A 303 -2.10 17.21 -20.83
N GLY A 304 -3.39 17.38 -20.52
CA GLY A 304 -4.31 18.30 -21.23
C GLY A 304 -4.58 18.15 -22.74
N GLU A 305 -3.91 17.28 -23.49
CA GLU A 305 -4.14 17.06 -24.91
C GLU A 305 -5.29 16.06 -25.13
N GLN A 306 -6.13 16.35 -26.12
CA GLN A 306 -7.34 15.59 -26.44
C GLN A 306 -7.09 14.12 -26.85
N ASP A 307 -5.83 13.75 -27.12
CA ASP A 307 -5.43 12.41 -27.57
C ASP A 307 -4.69 11.57 -26.50
N GLY A 308 -4.43 12.12 -25.30
CA GLY A 308 -3.82 11.42 -24.17
C GLY A 308 -2.31 11.11 -24.31
N GLY A 309 -1.54 11.37 -23.25
CA GLY A 309 -0.17 10.87 -23.08
C GLY A 309 0.95 11.87 -23.40
N GLY A 310 1.49 12.54 -22.37
CA GLY A 310 2.82 13.14 -22.46
C GLY A 310 3.92 12.05 -22.59
N GLU A 311 5.17 12.44 -22.84
CA GLU A 311 6.28 11.47 -23.02
C GLU A 311 6.49 10.57 -21.79
N GLY A 312 6.01 11.00 -20.61
CA GLY A 312 6.25 10.36 -19.33
C GLY A 312 7.70 10.53 -18.86
N GLU A 313 7.98 10.08 -17.65
CA GLU A 313 9.31 10.16 -17.06
C GLU A 313 9.77 8.78 -16.57
N TYR A 314 11.08 8.55 -16.59
CA TYR A 314 11.68 7.36 -15.99
C TYR A 314 11.78 7.58 -14.47
N VAL A 315 11.10 6.74 -13.69
CA VAL A 315 11.20 6.69 -12.22
C VAL A 315 11.67 5.29 -11.84
N ASP A 316 12.74 5.20 -11.05
CA ASP A 316 13.43 3.93 -10.73
C ASP A 316 13.78 3.09 -11.98
N ASN A 317 14.25 3.75 -13.04
CA ASN A 317 14.53 3.13 -14.34
C ASN A 317 13.31 2.46 -15.01
N VAL A 318 12.08 2.84 -14.62
CA VAL A 318 10.86 2.39 -15.26
C VAL A 318 10.10 3.57 -15.86
N LEU A 319 9.71 3.42 -17.13
CA LEU A 319 8.78 4.31 -17.80
C LEU A 319 7.48 3.56 -18.06
N THR A 320 6.36 4.16 -17.68
CA THR A 320 5.03 3.78 -18.17
C THR A 320 4.44 4.94 -18.94
N THR A 321 4.07 4.73 -20.19
CA THR A 321 3.46 5.75 -21.05
C THR A 321 2.37 5.14 -21.93
N MET A 322 1.51 5.98 -22.48
CA MET A 322 0.42 5.56 -23.38
C MET A 322 0.65 6.18 -24.76
N ILE A 323 0.59 5.35 -25.80
CA ILE A 323 0.73 5.77 -27.20
C ILE A 323 -0.26 4.98 -28.04
N ASP A 324 -1.04 5.68 -28.88
CA ASP A 324 -2.03 5.07 -29.78
C ASP A 324 -3.00 4.12 -29.04
N GLY A 325 -3.38 4.47 -27.80
CA GLY A 325 -4.27 3.66 -26.95
C GLY A 325 -3.64 2.40 -26.32
N ALA A 326 -2.38 2.11 -26.61
CA ALA A 326 -1.62 1.03 -25.95
C ALA A 326 -0.76 1.58 -24.81
N VAL A 327 -0.68 0.83 -23.71
CA VAL A 327 0.20 1.16 -22.58
C VAL A 327 1.53 0.45 -22.75
N TYR A 328 2.60 1.23 -22.84
CA TYR A 328 3.98 0.76 -22.88
C TYR A 328 4.57 0.87 -21.48
N ARG A 329 5.17 -0.22 -21.01
CA ARG A 329 5.99 -0.22 -19.81
C ARG A 329 7.38 -0.72 -20.15
N LEU A 330 8.37 0.15 -19.97
CA LEU A 330 9.78 -0.10 -20.26
C LEU A 330 10.58 -0.06 -18.96
N GLN A 331 11.33 -1.13 -18.69
CA GLN A 331 12.27 -1.19 -17.58
C GLN A 331 13.68 -1.21 -18.13
N CYS A 332 14.48 -0.20 -17.79
CA CYS A 332 15.90 -0.15 -18.09
C CYS A 332 16.67 -0.91 -17.00
N GLY A 333 17.53 -1.84 -17.43
CA GLY A 333 18.48 -2.52 -16.57
C GLY A 333 19.68 -1.63 -16.23
N GLN A 334 20.56 -2.14 -15.37
CA GLN A 334 21.76 -1.40 -15.01
C GLN A 334 22.71 -1.24 -16.19
N HIS A 335 23.42 -0.12 -16.18
CA HIS A 335 24.51 0.19 -17.10
C HIS A 335 25.63 0.87 -16.32
N TYR A 336 26.88 0.47 -16.57
CA TYR A 336 28.03 0.99 -15.81
C TYR A 336 28.83 2.06 -16.56
N THR A 337 28.75 2.07 -17.89
CA THR A 337 29.49 3.01 -18.76
C THR A 337 28.69 4.28 -19.09
N LEU A 338 27.43 4.34 -18.67
CA LEU A 338 26.48 5.41 -18.99
C LEU A 338 25.94 6.04 -17.70
N GLY A 339 25.64 7.34 -17.74
CA GLY A 339 25.01 8.07 -16.66
C GLY A 339 23.50 7.79 -16.61
N PHE A 340 22.87 7.67 -17.78
CA PHE A 340 21.52 7.16 -17.97
C PHE A 340 21.37 6.62 -19.40
N ALA A 341 20.38 5.77 -19.61
CA ALA A 341 19.89 5.38 -20.92
C ALA A 341 18.39 5.11 -20.88
N TRP A 342 17.63 5.96 -21.55
CA TRP A 342 16.18 5.98 -21.52
C TRP A 342 15.63 5.82 -22.92
N LEU A 343 14.77 4.83 -23.08
CA LEU A 343 14.11 4.50 -24.33
C LEU A 343 12.66 5.00 -24.26
N PHE A 344 12.25 5.86 -25.19
CA PHE A 344 10.91 6.42 -25.24
C PHE A 344 10.21 5.93 -26.51
N PRO A 345 9.07 5.23 -26.42
CA PRO A 345 8.31 4.86 -27.60
C PRO A 345 7.74 6.12 -28.28
N LYS A 346 7.62 6.11 -29.61
CA LYS A 346 7.10 7.23 -30.43
C LYS A 346 5.92 6.85 -31.33
N GLY A 347 5.42 5.61 -31.21
CA GLY A 347 4.38 5.07 -32.08
C GLY A 347 4.94 4.41 -33.35
N ASN A 348 4.14 3.56 -34.00
CA ASN A 348 4.52 2.81 -35.22
C ASN A 348 5.82 1.98 -35.11
N GLY A 349 6.20 1.57 -33.90
CA GLY A 349 7.43 0.82 -33.64
C GLY A 349 8.71 1.68 -33.60
N ALA A 350 8.59 3.00 -33.73
CA ALA A 350 9.70 3.93 -33.57
C ALA A 350 9.96 4.24 -32.09
N TYR A 351 11.23 4.48 -31.76
CA TYR A 351 11.69 4.82 -30.43
C TYR A 351 12.72 5.94 -30.47
N GLU A 352 12.76 6.74 -29.42
CA GLU A 352 13.81 7.69 -29.15
C GLU A 352 14.67 7.19 -27.99
N LEU A 353 15.97 7.03 -28.24
CA LEU A 353 16.94 6.66 -27.22
C LEU A 353 17.68 7.91 -26.74
N ARG A 354 17.50 8.26 -25.46
CA ARG A 354 18.24 9.31 -24.76
C ARG A 354 19.31 8.67 -23.87
N PHE A 355 20.56 9.08 -23.96
CA PHE A 355 21.62 8.51 -23.12
C PHE A 355 22.74 9.51 -22.85
N SER A 356 23.58 9.22 -21.85
CA SER A 356 24.79 9.97 -21.58
C SER A 356 25.94 9.04 -21.19
N TYR A 357 27.16 9.28 -21.67
CA TYR A 357 28.35 8.52 -21.29
C TYR A 357 29.00 9.08 -20.02
N ASN A 358 29.63 8.20 -19.23
CA ASN A 358 30.38 8.60 -18.04
C ASN A 358 31.82 8.99 -18.36
N ASP A 359 32.42 8.35 -19.37
CA ASP A 359 33.84 8.43 -19.67
C ASP A 359 34.14 8.92 -21.09
N ALA A 360 35.25 9.66 -21.22
CA ALA A 360 35.71 10.18 -22.49
C ALA A 360 36.41 9.14 -23.35
N HIS A 361 35.99 9.04 -24.62
CA HIS A 361 36.54 8.12 -25.61
C HIS A 361 36.79 8.82 -26.96
N GLN A 362 37.57 9.91 -26.94
CA GLN A 362 37.91 10.78 -28.09
C GLN A 362 38.48 10.05 -29.32
N ALA A 363 39.02 8.84 -29.15
CA ALA A 363 39.60 8.06 -30.23
C ALA A 363 38.55 7.41 -31.15
N PHE A 364 37.28 7.29 -30.73
CA PHE A 364 36.22 6.59 -31.44
C PHE A 364 35.22 7.59 -32.02
N LYS A 365 35.25 7.78 -33.35
CA LYS A 365 34.54 8.89 -34.03
C LYS A 365 33.22 8.53 -34.69
N ALA A 366 32.86 7.25 -34.72
CA ALA A 366 31.62 6.77 -35.29
C ALA A 366 30.74 6.11 -34.22
N PHE A 367 29.44 6.08 -34.43
CA PHE A 367 28.49 5.53 -33.46
C PHE A 367 27.38 4.71 -34.10
N ARG A 368 27.03 3.60 -33.45
CA ARG A 368 25.95 2.71 -33.88
C ARG A 368 25.29 2.03 -32.69
N VAL A 369 24.05 1.60 -32.88
CA VAL A 369 23.24 0.86 -31.91
C VAL A 369 22.84 -0.47 -32.54
N HIS A 370 23.13 -1.56 -31.84
CA HIS A 370 22.72 -2.91 -32.25
C HIS A 370 21.85 -3.58 -31.21
N LEU A 371 21.04 -4.54 -31.67
CA LEU A 371 20.32 -5.48 -30.85
C LEU A 371 21.18 -6.73 -30.57
N ASN A 372 20.75 -7.57 -29.63
CA ASN A 372 21.35 -8.84 -29.23
C ASN A 372 21.80 -9.77 -30.36
N ASP A 373 21.02 -9.82 -31.43
CA ASP A 373 21.25 -10.67 -32.60
C ASP A 373 22.25 -10.06 -33.60
N GLY A 374 22.79 -8.88 -33.31
CA GLY A 374 23.66 -8.11 -34.20
C GLY A 374 22.90 -7.24 -35.21
N GLY A 375 21.56 -7.16 -35.11
CA GLY A 375 20.74 -6.29 -35.94
C GLY A 375 21.02 -4.82 -35.65
N THR A 376 21.47 -4.08 -36.67
CA THR A 376 21.77 -2.65 -36.56
C THR A 376 20.47 -1.83 -36.58
N LEU A 377 20.19 -1.15 -35.47
CA LEU A 377 19.01 -0.29 -35.31
C LEU A 377 19.30 1.15 -35.70
N PHE A 378 20.55 1.58 -35.54
CA PHE A 378 21.04 2.90 -35.90
C PHE A 378 22.54 2.82 -36.22
N ASP A 379 23.00 3.51 -37.26
CA ASP A 379 24.42 3.66 -37.57
C ASP A 379 24.65 5.05 -38.16
N ASN A 380 25.60 5.79 -37.58
CA ASN A 380 26.05 7.06 -38.10
C ASN A 380 27.59 7.12 -38.05
N PRO A 381 28.26 6.93 -39.20
CA PRO A 381 29.72 6.93 -39.27
C PRO A 381 30.33 8.33 -39.10
N ASP A 382 29.54 9.39 -39.24
CA ASP A 382 29.98 10.79 -39.22
C ASP A 382 29.63 11.51 -37.90
N TRP A 383 29.03 10.79 -36.94
CA TRP A 383 28.60 11.35 -35.66
C TRP A 383 29.26 10.65 -34.48
N THR A 384 29.84 11.47 -33.58
CA THR A 384 30.40 11.01 -32.31
C THR A 384 29.55 11.56 -31.16
N PRO A 385 28.98 10.72 -30.29
CA PRO A 385 28.34 11.20 -29.07
C PRO A 385 29.38 11.88 -28.17
N PRO A 386 29.03 13.02 -27.52
CA PRO A 386 29.90 13.68 -26.56
C PRO A 386 30.38 12.75 -25.43
N ASP A 387 31.54 13.10 -24.87
CA ASP A 387 32.33 12.22 -24.01
C ASP A 387 31.84 12.12 -22.56
N ALA A 388 31.21 13.14 -21.99
CA ALA A 388 30.65 13.03 -20.65
C ALA A 388 29.56 14.08 -20.37
N GLY A 389 28.52 13.66 -19.65
CA GLY A 389 27.51 14.54 -19.03
C GLY A 389 26.57 15.29 -19.99
N ALA A 390 26.71 15.11 -21.31
CA ALA A 390 25.77 15.62 -22.29
C ALA A 390 24.72 14.57 -22.65
N THR A 391 23.46 14.99 -22.76
CA THR A 391 22.38 14.15 -23.27
C THR A 391 22.52 13.99 -24.77
N CYS A 392 22.61 12.74 -25.21
CA CYS A 392 22.57 12.32 -26.61
C CYS A 392 21.17 11.82 -26.93
N VAL A 393 20.68 12.09 -28.15
CA VAL A 393 19.37 11.63 -28.61
C VAL A 393 19.52 10.95 -29.96
N VAL A 394 18.97 9.75 -30.08
CA VAL A 394 18.99 8.94 -31.30
C VAL A 394 17.58 8.45 -31.62
N GLN A 395 17.16 8.58 -32.87
CA GLN A 395 15.89 8.05 -33.35
C GLN A 395 16.10 6.64 -33.93
N ILE A 396 15.40 5.66 -33.36
CA ILE A 396 15.35 4.28 -33.82
C ILE A 396 14.03 4.10 -34.56
N ALA A 397 14.09 4.01 -35.89
CA ALA A 397 12.88 4.01 -36.71
C ALA A 397 12.00 2.77 -36.52
N SER A 398 12.60 1.59 -36.30
CA SER A 398 11.90 0.33 -35.99
C SER A 398 12.90 -0.75 -35.53
N GLY A 399 12.41 -1.90 -35.05
CA GLY A 399 13.24 -3.08 -34.75
C GLY A 399 13.50 -3.34 -33.26
N VAL A 400 12.96 -2.53 -32.36
CA VAL A 400 12.97 -2.81 -30.92
C VAL A 400 11.87 -3.84 -30.61
N PRO A 401 12.22 -5.01 -30.04
CA PRO A 401 11.24 -6.06 -29.76
C PRO A 401 10.45 -5.81 -28.46
N GLU A 402 9.30 -6.48 -28.33
CA GLU A 402 8.61 -6.69 -27.05
C GLU A 402 9.31 -7.83 -26.28
N GLY A 403 9.37 -7.73 -24.95
CA GLY A 403 10.09 -8.64 -24.07
C GLY A 403 11.49 -8.14 -23.68
N SER A 404 12.32 -9.05 -23.17
CA SER A 404 13.67 -8.72 -22.69
C SER A 404 14.70 -8.74 -23.83
N PHE A 405 15.50 -7.68 -23.94
CA PHE A 405 16.60 -7.56 -24.91
C PHE A 405 17.74 -6.70 -24.37
N THR A 406 18.86 -6.63 -25.09
CA THR A 406 19.98 -5.72 -24.79
C THR A 406 20.28 -4.88 -26.02
N LEU A 407 20.43 -3.57 -25.81
CA LEU A 407 20.98 -2.66 -26.79
C LEU A 407 22.48 -2.53 -26.56
N TYR A 408 23.24 -2.61 -27.63
CA TYR A 408 24.67 -2.38 -27.63
C TYR A 408 24.97 -1.05 -28.30
N LEU A 409 25.34 -0.06 -27.50
CA LEU A 409 25.79 1.24 -27.98
C LEU A 409 27.29 1.14 -28.25
N GLU A 410 27.67 1.21 -29.52
CA GLU A 410 29.06 1.06 -29.94
C GLU A 410 29.61 2.36 -30.49
N ARG A 411 30.72 2.81 -29.89
CA ARG A 411 31.62 3.77 -30.52
C ARG A 411 32.69 3.01 -31.26
N TYR A 412 32.90 3.30 -32.53
CA TYR A 412 33.83 2.52 -33.35
C TYR A 412 34.77 3.39 -34.18
N ARG A 413 35.83 2.75 -34.68
CA ARG A 413 36.86 3.32 -35.54
C ARG A 413 36.92 2.57 -36.87
N GLN A 414 37.49 3.20 -37.89
CA GLN A 414 37.64 2.61 -39.23
C GLN A 414 38.56 1.37 -39.26
N ASP A 415 39.41 1.16 -38.25
CA ASP A 415 40.27 -0.02 -38.10
C ASP A 415 39.56 -1.21 -37.42
N GLY A 416 38.26 -1.09 -37.13
CA GLY A 416 37.43 -2.16 -36.58
C GLY A 416 37.44 -2.25 -35.06
N LEU A 417 38.19 -1.40 -34.35
CA LEU A 417 38.14 -1.31 -32.89
C LEU A 417 36.86 -0.60 -32.44
N PHE A 418 36.25 -1.11 -31.38
CA PHE A 418 35.04 -0.53 -30.80
C PHE A 418 35.05 -0.57 -29.27
N ILE A 419 34.31 0.36 -28.66
CA ILE A 419 33.90 0.33 -27.26
C ILE A 419 32.40 0.12 -27.25
N ARG A 420 31.93 -0.80 -26.42
CA ARG A 420 30.54 -1.24 -26.36
C ARG A 420 29.97 -1.00 -24.97
N ALA A 421 28.81 -0.38 -24.92
CA ALA A 421 28.00 -0.21 -23.72
C ALA A 421 26.71 -1.06 -23.85
N PRO A 422 26.60 -2.18 -23.13
CA PRO A 422 25.37 -2.97 -23.09
C PRO A 422 24.32 -2.33 -22.17
N ILE A 423 23.06 -2.36 -22.59
CA ILE A 423 21.92 -1.82 -21.84
C ILE A 423 20.76 -2.79 -21.97
N ALA A 424 20.41 -3.46 -20.88
CA ALA A 424 19.26 -4.37 -20.89
C ALA A 424 17.95 -3.58 -20.81
N TYR A 425 16.93 -4.02 -21.54
CA TYR A 425 15.57 -3.51 -21.43
C TYR A 425 14.60 -4.68 -21.32
N ASP A 426 13.55 -4.47 -20.54
CA ASP A 426 12.34 -5.28 -20.59
C ASP A 426 11.16 -4.39 -21.01
N VAL A 427 10.56 -4.71 -22.15
CA VAL A 427 9.47 -3.93 -22.72
C VAL A 427 8.20 -4.76 -22.76
N SER A 428 7.16 -4.29 -22.08
CA SER A 428 5.83 -4.90 -22.10
C SER A 428 4.80 -3.95 -22.70
N ILE A 429 3.96 -4.45 -23.60
CA ILE A 429 2.98 -3.63 -24.33
C ILE A 429 1.58 -4.16 -24.06
N SER A 430 0.81 -3.44 -23.25
CA SER A 430 -0.61 -3.73 -23.06
C SER A 430 -1.42 -3.02 -24.12
N ARG A 431 -1.80 -3.77 -25.16
CA ARG A 431 -2.66 -3.30 -26.26
C ARG A 431 -4.12 -3.06 -25.82
N SER A 432 -4.47 -3.45 -24.60
CA SER A 432 -5.77 -3.19 -23.97
C SER A 432 -5.55 -2.35 -22.71
N ALA A 433 -6.08 -1.13 -22.69
CA ALA A 433 -6.08 -0.27 -21.51
C ALA A 433 -6.82 -0.94 -20.34
N VAL A 434 -7.97 -1.56 -20.63
CA VAL A 434 -8.74 -2.38 -19.68
C VAL A 434 -7.88 -3.44 -18.98
N ALA A 435 -7.14 -4.25 -19.75
CA ALA A 435 -6.30 -5.31 -19.19
C ALA A 435 -5.16 -4.74 -18.32
N TYR A 436 -4.58 -3.61 -18.73
CA TYR A 436 -3.58 -2.90 -17.93
C TYR A 436 -4.19 -2.40 -16.61
N LEU A 437 -5.35 -1.76 -16.63
CA LEU A 437 -6.04 -1.26 -15.44
C LEU A 437 -6.41 -2.39 -14.46
N LEU A 438 -6.78 -3.58 -14.96
CA LEU A 438 -7.00 -4.76 -14.14
C LEU A 438 -5.71 -5.26 -13.47
N LYS A 439 -4.59 -5.28 -14.18
CA LYS A 439 -3.28 -5.62 -13.58
C LYS A 439 -2.84 -4.58 -12.55
N LEU A 440 -3.06 -3.30 -12.84
CA LEU A 440 -2.78 -2.19 -11.92
C LEU A 440 -3.63 -2.28 -10.64
N ASN A 441 -4.93 -2.61 -10.77
CA ASN A 441 -5.82 -2.87 -9.64
C ASN A 441 -5.24 -3.94 -8.70
N LYS A 442 -4.79 -5.06 -9.28
CA LYS A 442 -4.20 -6.16 -8.52
C LYS A 442 -2.90 -5.75 -7.85
N ALA A 443 -2.03 -5.02 -8.53
CA ALA A 443 -0.77 -4.54 -7.98
C ALA A 443 -0.99 -3.62 -6.77
N ILE A 444 -1.89 -2.62 -6.88
CA ILE A 444 -2.21 -1.69 -5.79
C ILE A 444 -2.83 -2.44 -4.60
N ARG A 445 -3.76 -3.37 -4.87
CA ARG A 445 -4.42 -4.15 -3.80
C ARG A 445 -3.45 -5.12 -3.12
N LEU A 446 -2.54 -5.74 -3.87
CA LEU A 446 -1.49 -6.61 -3.32
C LEU A 446 -0.52 -5.81 -2.45
N TRP A 447 -0.12 -4.62 -2.91
CA TRP A 447 0.69 -3.68 -2.13
C TRP A 447 0.03 -3.34 -0.79
N ARG A 448 -1.26 -2.97 -0.79
CA ARG A 448 -2.01 -2.72 0.45
C ARG A 448 -2.11 -3.93 1.37
N ALA A 449 -2.37 -5.12 0.81
CA ALA A 449 -2.55 -6.33 1.60
C ALA A 449 -1.26 -6.80 2.28
N THR A 450 -0.12 -6.59 1.62
CA THR A 450 1.20 -7.10 2.05
C THR A 450 2.04 -6.06 2.79
N GLY A 451 1.90 -4.78 2.44
CA GLY A 451 2.74 -3.68 2.93
C GLY A 451 4.18 -3.71 2.40
N MET A 452 4.50 -4.56 1.41
CA MET A 452 5.82 -4.62 0.79
C MET A 452 5.97 -3.54 -0.29
N HIS A 453 7.19 -3.06 -0.56
CA HIS A 453 7.43 -2.06 -1.61
C HIS A 453 6.95 -2.53 -2.99
N PRO A 454 6.30 -1.70 -3.82
CA PRO A 454 5.77 -2.11 -5.14
C PRO A 454 6.82 -2.73 -6.07
N ARG A 455 8.04 -2.20 -6.09
CA ARG A 455 9.15 -2.75 -6.90
C ARG A 455 9.57 -4.14 -6.43
N ALA A 456 9.64 -4.35 -5.11
CA ALA A 456 9.93 -5.67 -4.57
C ALA A 456 8.81 -6.68 -4.88
N LEU A 457 7.55 -6.26 -4.79
CA LEU A 457 6.40 -7.09 -5.17
C LEU A 457 6.45 -7.48 -6.64
N GLU A 458 6.76 -6.54 -7.52
CA GLU A 458 6.93 -6.79 -8.94
C GLU A 458 8.04 -7.82 -9.20
N THR A 459 9.23 -7.66 -8.60
CA THR A 459 10.33 -8.63 -8.70
C THR A 459 9.90 -10.03 -8.23
N ILE A 460 9.17 -10.12 -7.11
CA ILE A 460 8.70 -11.41 -6.57
C ILE A 460 7.65 -12.03 -7.51
N VAL A 461 6.67 -11.26 -7.96
CA VAL A 461 5.61 -11.75 -8.87
C VAL A 461 6.23 -12.24 -10.18
N ASN A 462 7.09 -11.42 -10.81
CA ASN A 462 7.74 -11.74 -12.07
C ASN A 462 8.68 -12.94 -11.98
N SER A 463 9.24 -13.23 -10.79
CA SER A 463 10.06 -14.44 -10.58
C SER A 463 9.28 -15.75 -10.69
N VAL A 464 7.94 -15.70 -10.59
CA VAL A 464 7.06 -16.86 -10.73
C VAL A 464 6.31 -16.80 -12.06
N ASN A 465 5.59 -15.70 -12.29
CA ASN A 465 4.78 -15.51 -13.47
C ASN A 465 4.53 -14.01 -13.68
N SER A 466 5.06 -13.44 -14.77
CA SER A 466 4.92 -12.02 -15.09
C SER A 466 3.52 -11.62 -15.58
N ASN A 467 2.67 -12.58 -15.94
CA ASN A 467 1.34 -12.32 -16.48
C ASN A 467 0.24 -12.35 -15.44
N ASN A 468 0.33 -13.24 -14.45
CA ASN A 468 -0.73 -13.52 -13.48
C ASN A 468 -0.16 -13.78 -12.08
N ILE A 469 -0.90 -13.36 -11.05
CA ILE A 469 -0.65 -13.76 -9.66
C ILE A 469 -1.31 -15.13 -9.44
N THR A 470 -0.53 -16.15 -9.10
CA THR A 470 -1.03 -17.52 -8.87
C THR A 470 -0.89 -17.94 -7.41
N ASP A 471 -1.37 -19.14 -7.07
CA ASP A 471 -1.16 -19.73 -5.75
C ASP A 471 0.34 -19.89 -5.41
N GLU A 472 1.16 -20.19 -6.41
CA GLU A 472 2.62 -20.24 -6.29
C GLU A 472 3.20 -18.86 -5.98
N THR A 473 2.71 -17.79 -6.62
CA THR A 473 3.10 -16.41 -6.32
C THR A 473 2.78 -16.04 -4.87
N LEU A 474 1.57 -16.35 -4.41
CA LEU A 474 1.14 -16.07 -3.03
C LEU A 474 1.92 -16.89 -2.01
N GLN A 475 2.21 -18.15 -2.33
CA GLN A 475 3.08 -18.99 -1.52
C GLN A 475 4.47 -18.39 -1.39
N LEU A 476 5.09 -17.94 -2.49
CA LEU A 476 6.41 -17.32 -2.47
C LEU A 476 6.40 -16.03 -1.65
N LEU A 477 5.40 -15.16 -1.81
CA LEU A 477 5.24 -13.95 -1.00
C LEU A 477 5.18 -14.26 0.50
N PHE A 478 4.45 -15.31 0.88
CA PHE A 478 4.44 -15.77 2.27
C PHE A 478 5.82 -16.24 2.75
N GLN A 479 6.57 -16.99 1.93
CA GLN A 479 7.93 -17.43 2.27
C GLN A 479 8.90 -16.25 2.42
N VAL A 480 8.86 -15.31 1.49
CA VAL A 480 9.64 -14.07 1.55
C VAL A 480 9.34 -13.33 2.86
N GLN A 481 8.06 -13.12 3.19
CA GLN A 481 7.68 -12.45 4.43
C GLN A 481 8.16 -13.19 5.68
N ARG A 482 8.14 -14.52 5.66
CA ARG A 482 8.67 -15.34 6.76
C ARG A 482 10.17 -15.15 6.91
N CYS A 483 10.92 -15.13 5.81
CA CYS A 483 12.37 -14.87 5.79
C CYS A 483 12.68 -13.46 6.33
N VAL A 484 11.98 -12.43 5.86
CA VAL A 484 12.09 -11.05 6.38
C VAL A 484 11.86 -11.03 7.89
N GLN A 485 10.80 -11.68 8.38
CA GLN A 485 10.49 -11.69 9.82
C GLN A 485 11.47 -12.50 10.68
N ARG A 486 12.10 -13.54 10.11
CA ARG A 486 13.02 -14.45 10.80
C ARG A 486 14.44 -13.88 10.86
N TYR A 487 14.92 -13.32 9.75
CA TYR A 487 16.31 -12.91 9.56
C TYR A 487 16.52 -11.40 9.58
N GLY A 488 15.46 -10.59 9.44
CA GLY A 488 15.57 -9.13 9.41
C GLY A 488 16.24 -8.60 8.14
N VAL A 489 16.08 -9.32 7.02
CA VAL A 489 16.59 -8.94 5.69
C VAL A 489 15.51 -8.26 4.86
N GLU A 490 15.91 -7.53 3.82
CA GLU A 490 14.98 -6.90 2.87
C GLU A 490 14.21 -7.94 2.02
N PRO A 491 13.02 -7.61 1.47
CA PRO A 491 12.22 -8.54 0.68
C PRO A 491 12.96 -9.15 -0.52
N GLU A 492 13.80 -8.36 -1.21
CA GLU A 492 14.58 -8.86 -2.35
C GLU A 492 15.68 -9.85 -1.91
N GLU A 493 16.35 -9.62 -0.78
CA GLU A 493 17.30 -10.60 -0.25
C GLU A 493 16.56 -11.86 0.18
N ALA A 494 15.41 -11.73 0.85
CA ALA A 494 14.55 -12.85 1.22
C ALA A 494 14.05 -13.67 0.01
N LEU A 495 13.79 -13.02 -1.13
CA LEU A 495 13.51 -13.71 -2.40
C LEU A 495 14.70 -14.58 -2.82
N VAL A 496 15.92 -14.04 -2.78
CA VAL A 496 17.14 -14.79 -3.12
C VAL A 496 17.38 -15.95 -2.16
N LEU A 497 17.18 -15.76 -0.86
CA LEU A 497 17.26 -16.84 0.13
C LEU A 497 16.24 -17.96 -0.15
N SER A 498 15.15 -17.62 -0.84
CA SER A 498 14.08 -18.54 -1.24
C SER A 498 14.28 -19.10 -2.65
N GLY A 499 15.45 -18.89 -3.27
CA GLY A 499 15.82 -19.41 -4.60
C GLY A 499 15.50 -18.49 -5.78
N GLY A 500 15.05 -17.25 -5.53
CA GLY A 500 14.83 -16.27 -6.58
C GLY A 500 16.12 -15.56 -7.05
N PRO A 501 16.05 -14.78 -8.14
CA PRO A 501 17.21 -14.07 -8.68
C PRO A 501 17.56 -12.83 -7.85
N LEU A 502 18.84 -12.45 -7.86
CA LEU A 502 19.28 -11.14 -7.37
C LEU A 502 18.67 -10.03 -8.23
N SER A 503 18.02 -9.07 -7.59
CA SER A 503 17.47 -7.90 -8.27
C SER A 503 18.61 -7.09 -8.89
N GLN A 504 18.48 -6.81 -10.18
CA GLN A 504 19.37 -5.91 -10.90
C GLN A 504 18.79 -4.49 -10.96
N SER A 505 17.55 -4.26 -10.55
CA SER A 505 16.96 -2.93 -10.54
C SER A 505 17.04 -2.34 -9.14
N GLY A 506 17.59 -1.13 -9.04
CA GLY A 506 17.51 -0.32 -7.82
C GLY A 506 16.24 0.52 -7.81
N TYR A 507 15.84 0.99 -6.64
CA TYR A 507 14.71 1.91 -6.44
C TYR A 507 14.97 2.79 -5.22
N ASP A 508 14.26 3.91 -5.10
CA ASP A 508 14.42 4.91 -4.03
C ASP A 508 15.88 5.40 -3.91
N ASP A 509 16.51 5.68 -5.05
CA ASP A 509 17.93 6.08 -5.16
C ASP A 509 18.95 5.06 -4.60
N ASN A 510 18.50 3.85 -4.24
CA ASN A 510 19.38 2.78 -3.79
C ASN A 510 19.93 1.98 -4.97
N GLN A 511 21.16 1.49 -4.80
CA GLN A 511 21.75 0.51 -5.72
C GLN A 511 20.95 -0.79 -5.71
N SER A 512 20.94 -1.50 -6.84
CA SER A 512 20.34 -2.83 -6.92
C SER A 512 20.97 -3.79 -5.90
N LEU A 513 20.23 -4.81 -5.45
CA LEU A 513 20.79 -5.83 -4.56
C LEU A 513 22.02 -6.51 -5.18
N PHE A 514 22.02 -6.71 -6.50
CA PHE A 514 23.19 -7.22 -7.22
C PHE A 514 24.42 -6.33 -7.03
N ASP A 515 24.27 -5.01 -7.23
CA ASP A 515 25.38 -4.07 -7.10
C ASP A 515 25.85 -3.92 -5.65
N GLN A 516 24.92 -3.88 -4.69
CA GLN A 516 25.27 -3.88 -3.28
C GLN A 516 26.17 -5.07 -2.90
N VAL A 517 25.93 -6.24 -3.52
CA VAL A 517 26.69 -7.47 -3.25
C VAL A 517 28.02 -7.51 -4.00
N PHE A 518 28.04 -7.13 -5.28
CA PHE A 518 29.21 -7.36 -6.14
C PHE A 518 30.02 -6.10 -6.45
N ASN A 519 29.42 -4.91 -6.41
CA ASN A 519 29.96 -3.66 -6.94
C ASN A 519 30.08 -2.52 -5.91
N SER A 520 29.94 -2.78 -4.61
CA SER A 520 29.98 -1.74 -3.57
C SER A 520 31.15 -1.94 -2.59
N PRO A 521 32.31 -1.25 -2.79
CA PRO A 521 32.72 -0.49 -3.99
C PRO A 521 33.15 -1.40 -5.16
N PRO A 522 33.31 -0.92 -6.40
CA PRO A 522 33.86 -1.74 -7.48
C PRO A 522 35.32 -2.13 -7.19
N LEU A 523 35.70 -3.38 -7.47
CA LEU A 523 37.09 -3.83 -7.28
C LEU A 523 37.95 -3.31 -8.43
N ASN A 524 39.11 -2.72 -8.11
CA ASN A 524 40.02 -2.12 -9.10
C ASN A 524 39.37 -1.06 -10.02
N GLY A 525 38.23 -0.48 -9.64
CA GLY A 525 37.48 0.44 -10.48
C GLY A 525 36.70 -0.23 -11.62
N GLU A 526 36.67 -1.57 -11.67
CA GLU A 526 35.92 -2.35 -12.65
C GLU A 526 34.59 -2.84 -12.05
N SER A 527 33.50 -2.68 -12.80
CA SER A 527 32.19 -3.21 -12.43
C SER A 527 32.04 -4.66 -12.86
N PHE A 528 31.51 -5.48 -11.98
CA PHE A 528 31.14 -6.86 -12.25
C PHE A 528 29.70 -6.94 -12.75
N ALA A 529 29.46 -7.76 -13.77
CA ALA A 529 28.13 -8.00 -14.33
C ALA A 529 27.94 -9.49 -14.63
N PRO A 530 26.70 -10.00 -14.61
CA PRO A 530 26.43 -11.37 -15.01
C PRO A 530 26.82 -11.60 -16.47
N SER A 531 27.39 -12.77 -16.75
CA SER A 531 27.84 -13.13 -18.09
C SER A 531 27.71 -14.62 -18.35
N THR A 532 27.93 -15.02 -19.61
CA THR A 532 28.02 -16.44 -20.00
C THR A 532 29.42 -17.01 -19.81
N THR A 533 30.37 -16.23 -19.29
CA THR A 533 31.74 -16.68 -19.03
C THR A 533 31.75 -17.84 -18.05
N GLN A 534 32.51 -18.87 -18.39
CA GLN A 534 32.74 -20.03 -17.54
C GLN A 534 34.12 -19.92 -16.91
N ILE A 535 34.17 -19.97 -15.58
CA ILE A 535 35.39 -19.91 -14.79
C ILE A 535 35.59 -21.22 -14.03
N ASN A 536 36.82 -21.53 -13.63
CA ASN A 536 37.11 -22.73 -12.85
C ASN A 536 37.46 -22.35 -11.40
N LEU A 537 36.64 -22.81 -10.45
CA LEU A 537 36.72 -22.53 -9.02
C LEU A 537 37.57 -23.54 -8.22
N LEU A 538 38.34 -24.43 -8.86
CA LEU A 538 39.29 -25.27 -8.13
C LEU A 538 40.33 -24.41 -7.38
N PRO A 539 40.66 -24.72 -6.11
CA PRO A 539 41.56 -23.89 -5.31
C PRO A 539 42.99 -23.75 -5.88
N ASP A 540 43.45 -24.72 -6.67
CA ASP A 540 44.76 -24.72 -7.32
C ASP A 540 44.80 -23.88 -8.62
N ASN A 541 43.64 -23.43 -9.11
CA ASN A 541 43.53 -22.57 -10.30
C ASN A 541 43.28 -21.10 -9.94
N ALA A 542 43.86 -20.58 -8.86
CA ALA A 542 43.54 -19.25 -8.34
C ALA A 542 43.90 -18.06 -9.27
N ALA A 543 44.84 -18.24 -10.20
CA ALA A 543 45.31 -17.16 -11.09
C ALA A 543 44.39 -16.88 -12.29
N ASP A 544 43.59 -17.87 -12.70
CA ASP A 544 42.65 -17.74 -13.81
C ASP A 544 41.41 -16.94 -13.38
N HIS A 545 40.95 -15.98 -14.20
CA HIS A 545 39.82 -15.08 -13.88
C HIS A 545 39.92 -14.48 -12.46
N SER A 546 41.11 -13.98 -12.11
CA SER A 546 41.42 -13.54 -10.74
C SER A 546 40.55 -12.37 -10.28
N PHE A 547 40.10 -11.51 -11.20
CA PHE A 547 39.18 -10.42 -10.90
C PHE A 547 37.82 -10.96 -10.47
N GLU A 548 37.19 -11.80 -11.31
CA GLU A 548 35.87 -12.37 -11.04
C GLU A 548 35.90 -13.19 -9.75
N LYS A 549 36.94 -14.02 -9.55
CA LYS A 549 37.11 -14.78 -8.29
C LYS A 549 37.26 -13.87 -7.07
N ALA A 550 38.00 -12.77 -7.16
CA ALA A 550 38.13 -11.82 -6.06
C ALA A 550 36.79 -11.15 -5.73
N VAL A 551 36.00 -10.78 -6.75
CA VAL A 551 34.64 -10.27 -6.58
C VAL A 551 33.75 -11.30 -5.87
N LEU A 552 33.74 -12.56 -6.33
CA LEU A 552 32.95 -13.64 -5.71
C LEU A 552 33.37 -13.90 -4.26
N LYS A 553 34.67 -13.98 -3.97
CA LYS A 553 35.19 -14.17 -2.61
C LYS A 553 34.72 -13.07 -1.66
N ARG A 554 34.76 -11.81 -2.10
CA ARG A 554 34.27 -10.67 -1.33
C ARG A 554 32.76 -10.75 -1.11
N ALA A 555 31.99 -10.94 -2.19
CA ALA A 555 30.53 -10.97 -2.16
C ALA A 555 29.99 -12.07 -1.23
N PHE A 556 30.58 -13.27 -1.31
CA PHE A 556 30.16 -14.43 -0.53
C PHE A 556 30.86 -14.51 0.83
N ASN A 557 31.89 -13.67 1.06
CA ASN A 557 32.72 -13.64 2.25
C ASN A 557 33.38 -15.00 2.55
N VAL A 558 34.09 -15.52 1.55
CA VAL A 558 34.78 -16.82 1.58
C VAL A 558 36.16 -16.74 0.93
N ASP A 559 37.01 -17.73 1.19
CA ASP A 559 38.27 -17.94 0.47
C ASP A 559 38.08 -18.87 -0.75
N ASP A 560 39.17 -19.21 -1.46
CA ASP A 560 39.11 -20.07 -2.65
C ASP A 560 38.58 -21.48 -2.31
N VAL A 561 38.90 -22.02 -1.13
CA VAL A 561 38.38 -23.30 -0.65
C VAL A 561 36.87 -23.19 -0.37
N GLY A 562 36.43 -22.10 0.25
CA GLY A 562 35.03 -21.81 0.50
C GLY A 562 34.22 -21.59 -0.77
N LEU A 563 34.78 -20.96 -1.81
CA LEU A 563 34.13 -20.87 -3.14
C LEU A 563 33.91 -22.24 -3.75
N PHE A 564 34.93 -23.10 -3.75
CA PHE A 564 34.79 -24.46 -4.25
C PHE A 564 33.81 -25.29 -3.43
N THR A 565 33.78 -25.07 -2.11
CA THR A 565 32.81 -25.71 -1.22
C THR A 565 31.38 -25.25 -1.56
N LEU A 566 31.14 -23.95 -1.75
CA LEU A 566 29.83 -23.44 -2.19
C LEU A 566 29.40 -24.06 -3.53
N LEU A 567 30.32 -24.16 -4.50
CA LEU A 567 30.05 -24.82 -5.77
C LEU A 567 29.64 -26.28 -5.56
N SER A 568 30.34 -26.99 -4.67
CA SER A 568 30.03 -28.38 -4.34
C SER A 568 28.68 -28.55 -3.62
N LEU A 569 28.17 -27.51 -2.95
CA LEU A 569 26.84 -27.50 -2.34
C LEU A 569 25.74 -27.19 -3.35
N PHE A 570 26.03 -26.31 -4.29
CA PHE A 570 25.14 -25.96 -5.37
C PHE A 570 24.99 -27.11 -6.37
N ASP A 571 26.12 -27.65 -6.83
CA ASP A 571 26.23 -28.78 -7.76
C ASP A 571 27.35 -29.75 -7.36
N ASN A 572 26.97 -30.79 -6.63
CA ASN A 572 27.86 -31.82 -6.11
C ASN A 572 28.43 -32.75 -7.20
N SER A 573 28.05 -32.57 -8.48
CA SER A 573 28.55 -33.36 -9.61
C SER A 573 29.81 -32.74 -10.26
N VAL A 574 30.08 -31.46 -9.98
CA VAL A 574 31.15 -30.69 -10.61
C VAL A 574 32.50 -31.00 -9.96
N SER A 575 33.09 -32.14 -10.33
CA SER A 575 34.49 -32.46 -9.99
C SER A 575 35.50 -31.57 -10.73
N THR A 576 35.06 -30.83 -11.75
CA THR A 576 35.90 -30.03 -12.64
C THR A 576 36.10 -28.57 -12.19
N GLY A 577 35.38 -28.13 -11.16
CA GLY A 577 35.35 -26.73 -10.69
C GLY A 577 34.64 -25.74 -11.61
N ALA A 578 34.03 -26.17 -12.71
CA ALA A 578 33.47 -25.28 -13.71
C ALA A 578 32.20 -24.55 -13.21
N PHE A 579 32.18 -23.23 -13.32
CA PHE A 579 31.08 -22.37 -12.88
C PHE A 579 30.81 -21.26 -13.90
N THR A 580 29.55 -21.13 -14.34
CA THR A 580 29.14 -20.06 -15.25
C THR A 580 28.64 -18.85 -14.47
N LEU A 581 29.12 -17.66 -14.82
CA LEU A 581 28.84 -16.38 -14.14
C LEU A 581 27.46 -15.78 -14.47
N ASN A 582 26.47 -16.60 -14.79
CA ASN A 582 25.12 -16.11 -15.08
C ASN A 582 24.38 -15.73 -13.79
N LEU A 583 23.36 -14.87 -13.89
CA LEU A 583 22.64 -14.33 -12.73
C LEU A 583 22.08 -15.43 -11.81
N LYS A 584 21.54 -16.48 -12.41
CA LYS A 584 20.93 -17.61 -11.71
C LYS A 584 21.94 -18.33 -10.80
N ASN A 585 23.09 -18.68 -11.34
CA ASN A 585 24.16 -19.34 -10.61
C ASN A 585 24.76 -18.42 -9.52
N LEU A 586 24.95 -17.14 -9.83
CA LEU A 586 25.42 -16.15 -8.86
C LEU A 586 24.45 -15.99 -7.69
N SER A 587 23.14 -15.94 -7.97
CA SER A 587 22.08 -15.82 -6.96
C SER A 587 22.05 -17.03 -6.04
N ALA A 588 22.17 -18.25 -6.59
CA ALA A 588 22.20 -19.48 -5.81
C ALA A 588 23.43 -19.58 -4.89
N MET A 589 24.63 -19.24 -5.41
CA MET A 589 25.86 -19.21 -4.62
C MET A 589 25.79 -18.16 -3.49
N TYR A 590 25.23 -16.98 -3.81
CA TYR A 590 24.97 -15.95 -2.81
C TYR A 590 24.02 -16.48 -1.72
N ALA A 591 22.88 -17.05 -2.09
CA ALA A 591 21.89 -17.61 -1.16
C ALA A 591 22.52 -18.62 -0.20
N LEU A 592 23.30 -19.58 -0.71
CA LEU A 592 23.99 -20.57 0.11
C LEU A 592 25.01 -19.94 1.07
N SER A 593 25.79 -18.95 0.60
CA SER A 593 26.71 -18.21 1.47
C SER A 593 25.98 -17.47 2.59
N ARG A 594 24.77 -16.97 2.30
CA ARG A 594 23.92 -16.26 3.26
C ARG A 594 23.24 -17.23 4.21
N TRP A 595 22.81 -18.40 3.75
CA TRP A 595 22.30 -19.46 4.61
C TRP A 595 23.31 -19.83 5.69
N ALA A 596 24.58 -20.04 5.32
CA ALA A 596 25.64 -20.32 6.28
C ALA A 596 25.76 -19.18 7.32
N ARG A 597 25.93 -17.94 6.85
CA ARG A 597 26.13 -16.76 7.72
C ARG A 597 24.95 -16.48 8.66
N LEU A 598 23.72 -16.51 8.15
CA LEU A 598 22.50 -16.23 8.93
C LEU A 598 22.25 -17.27 10.03
N HIS A 599 22.79 -18.48 9.87
CA HIS A 599 22.69 -19.56 10.84
C HIS A 599 23.93 -19.68 11.75
N GLY A 600 24.92 -18.79 11.60
CA GLY A 600 26.17 -18.85 12.36
C GLY A 600 27.04 -20.06 12.01
N LEU A 601 26.93 -20.56 10.77
CA LEU A 601 27.69 -21.69 10.24
C LEU A 601 28.75 -21.21 9.25
N SER A 602 29.84 -21.95 9.15
CA SER A 602 30.72 -21.92 7.97
C SER A 602 30.06 -22.63 6.78
N VAL A 603 30.56 -22.38 5.56
CA VAL A 603 30.05 -23.09 4.37
C VAL A 603 30.28 -24.60 4.47
N ALA A 604 31.40 -25.04 5.04
CA ALA A 604 31.68 -26.45 5.27
C ALA A 604 30.66 -27.08 6.25
N GLU A 605 30.35 -26.38 7.34
CA GLU A 605 29.32 -26.83 8.30
C GLU A 605 27.94 -26.84 7.67
N LEU A 606 27.58 -25.85 6.85
CA LEU A 606 26.33 -25.90 6.08
C LEU A 606 26.29 -27.17 5.23
N GLY A 607 27.39 -27.51 4.54
CA GLY A 607 27.47 -28.74 3.76
C GLY A 607 27.28 -30.02 4.54
N GLN A 608 27.96 -30.12 5.69
CA GLN A 608 27.78 -31.25 6.61
C GLN A 608 26.34 -31.35 7.11
N LEU A 609 25.71 -30.22 7.43
CA LEU A 609 24.32 -30.17 7.91
C LEU A 609 23.34 -30.63 6.83
N LEU A 610 23.49 -30.13 5.59
CA LEU A 610 22.67 -30.53 4.45
C LEU A 610 22.81 -32.03 4.16
N LYS A 611 24.04 -32.55 4.23
CA LYS A 611 24.32 -33.99 4.06
C LYS A 611 23.70 -34.83 5.18
N ALA A 612 23.82 -34.40 6.43
CA ALA A 612 23.21 -35.10 7.58
C ALA A 612 21.67 -35.08 7.53
N ALA A 613 21.09 -34.04 6.90
CA ALA A 613 19.66 -33.91 6.70
C ALA A 613 19.12 -34.71 5.51
N ASP A 614 19.99 -35.39 4.75
CA ASP A 614 19.66 -36.15 3.53
C ASP A 614 18.84 -35.34 2.52
N LEU A 615 19.23 -34.07 2.31
CA LEU A 615 18.56 -33.20 1.36
C LEU A 615 19.03 -33.47 -0.09
N PRO A 616 18.14 -33.32 -1.10
CA PRO A 616 18.46 -33.53 -2.51
C PRO A 616 19.58 -32.60 -3.06
N ARG A 617 19.76 -32.52 -4.38
CA ARG A 617 20.68 -31.57 -5.03
C ARG A 617 19.94 -30.29 -5.45
N LEU A 618 20.57 -29.13 -5.33
CA LEU A 618 19.95 -27.85 -5.73
C LEU A 618 20.03 -27.60 -7.24
N ALA A 619 21.13 -28.00 -7.88
CA ALA A 619 21.33 -27.79 -9.32
C ALA A 619 20.32 -28.52 -10.22
N SER A 620 19.59 -29.53 -9.74
CA SER A 620 18.55 -30.19 -10.53
C SER A 620 17.28 -29.35 -10.67
N GLU A 621 16.99 -28.47 -9.72
CA GLU A 621 15.75 -27.68 -9.66
C GLU A 621 16.04 -26.23 -9.19
N PRO A 622 16.95 -25.51 -9.86
CA PRO A 622 17.48 -24.23 -9.37
C PRO A 622 16.46 -23.08 -9.35
N GLU A 623 15.35 -23.21 -10.09
CA GLU A 623 14.25 -22.23 -10.13
C GLU A 623 13.08 -22.62 -9.21
N ASN A 624 13.17 -23.78 -8.56
CA ASN A 624 12.10 -24.27 -7.69
C ASN A 624 12.17 -23.59 -6.32
N THR A 625 11.60 -22.39 -6.23
CA THR A 625 11.61 -21.57 -5.00
C THR A 625 10.95 -22.28 -3.82
N GLN A 626 9.99 -23.18 -4.06
CA GLN A 626 9.37 -23.99 -3.01
C GLN A 626 10.37 -24.99 -2.40
N LEU A 627 11.20 -25.64 -3.22
CA LEU A 627 12.25 -26.54 -2.76
C LEU A 627 13.27 -25.78 -1.89
N TRP A 628 13.78 -24.66 -2.42
CA TRP A 628 14.73 -23.79 -1.72
C TRP A 628 14.19 -23.30 -0.37
N SER A 629 12.94 -22.81 -0.35
CA SER A 629 12.28 -22.37 0.87
C SER A 629 12.13 -23.50 1.90
N GLY A 630 11.76 -24.71 1.45
CA GLY A 630 11.64 -25.88 2.31
C GLY A 630 12.97 -26.28 2.94
N TRP A 631 14.07 -26.17 2.19
CA TRP A 631 15.40 -26.47 2.68
C TRP A 631 15.92 -25.43 3.66
N LEU A 632 15.73 -24.14 3.36
CA LEU A 632 16.06 -23.06 4.28
C LEU A 632 15.34 -23.25 5.63
N GLN A 633 14.06 -23.62 5.60
CA GLN A 633 13.31 -23.94 6.82
C GLN A 633 13.87 -25.15 7.56
N LYS A 634 14.35 -26.18 6.84
CA LYS A 634 14.99 -27.35 7.44
C LYS A 634 16.32 -26.97 8.11
N VAL A 635 17.14 -26.15 7.45
CA VAL A 635 18.40 -25.61 7.98
C VAL A 635 18.12 -24.79 9.25
N ASP A 636 17.15 -23.89 9.23
CA ASP A 636 16.74 -23.10 10.41
C ASP A 636 16.30 -24.00 11.57
N SER A 637 15.44 -24.98 11.29
CA SER A 637 14.93 -25.91 12.29
C SER A 637 16.04 -26.75 12.93
N LEU A 638 16.96 -27.28 12.13
CA LEU A 638 18.08 -28.09 12.62
C LEU A 638 19.08 -27.25 13.41
N THR A 639 19.39 -26.04 12.94
CA THR A 639 20.30 -25.12 13.64
C THR A 639 19.70 -24.71 14.99
N GLN A 640 18.41 -24.39 15.04
CA GLN A 640 17.72 -24.10 16.30
C GLN A 640 17.74 -25.31 17.25
N TRP A 641 17.55 -26.53 16.73
CA TRP A 641 17.61 -27.75 17.52
C TRP A 641 19.01 -28.00 18.10
N LEU A 642 20.06 -27.84 17.29
CA LEU A 642 21.45 -27.94 17.74
C LEU A 642 21.75 -26.96 18.86
N ASN A 643 21.38 -25.69 18.66
CA ASN A 643 21.56 -24.62 19.63
C ASN A 643 20.81 -24.90 20.94
N ALA A 644 19.55 -25.36 20.86
CA ALA A 644 18.74 -25.71 22.03
C ALA A 644 19.34 -26.89 22.82
N ARG A 645 20.00 -27.84 22.13
CA ARG A 645 20.67 -28.99 22.74
C ARG A 645 22.13 -28.73 23.12
N LYS A 646 22.66 -27.54 22.79
CA LYS A 646 24.08 -27.19 22.96
C LYS A 646 25.02 -28.20 22.30
N LEU A 647 24.61 -28.73 21.15
CA LEU A 647 25.40 -29.67 20.35
C LEU A 647 26.09 -28.92 19.21
N THR A 648 27.34 -29.26 18.95
CA THR A 648 28.04 -28.82 17.74
C THR A 648 27.73 -29.76 16.58
N LEU A 649 27.89 -29.29 15.35
CA LEU A 649 27.67 -30.13 14.17
C LEU A 649 28.64 -31.32 14.12
N ALA A 650 29.90 -31.10 14.49
CA ALA A 650 30.89 -32.17 14.63
C ALA A 650 30.45 -33.24 15.65
N SER A 651 29.76 -32.85 16.72
CA SER A 651 29.21 -33.80 17.69
C SER A 651 28.12 -34.66 17.07
N VAL A 652 27.22 -34.07 16.27
CA VAL A 652 26.18 -34.81 15.56
C VAL A 652 26.79 -35.74 14.53
N GLU A 653 27.77 -35.29 13.75
CA GLU A 653 28.47 -36.13 12.78
C GLU A 653 29.15 -37.34 13.45
N LEU A 654 29.80 -37.15 14.60
CA LEU A 654 30.37 -38.27 15.37
C LEU A 654 29.32 -39.26 15.86
N LEU A 655 28.10 -38.80 16.16
CA LEU A 655 26.97 -39.64 16.60
C LEU A 655 26.24 -40.33 15.44
N THR A 656 26.22 -39.72 14.25
CA THR A 656 25.46 -40.20 13.09
C THR A 656 26.33 -40.80 12.00
N ARG A 657 27.66 -40.76 12.12
CA ARG A 657 28.56 -41.35 11.12
C ARG A 657 28.31 -42.85 10.98
N PRO A 658 28.33 -43.39 9.75
CA PRO A 658 28.25 -44.83 9.55
C PRO A 658 29.42 -45.54 10.24
N THR A 659 29.18 -46.77 10.68
CA THR A 659 30.23 -47.64 11.23
C THR A 659 31.32 -47.87 10.20
N PHE A 660 32.58 -47.71 10.61
CA PHE A 660 33.76 -48.02 9.80
C PHE A 660 34.72 -48.89 10.59
N ILE A 661 35.55 -49.65 9.87
CA ILE A 661 36.61 -50.47 10.45
C ILE A 661 37.79 -49.55 10.76
N GLN A 662 38.23 -49.54 12.01
CA GLN A 662 39.45 -48.85 12.43
C GLN A 662 40.38 -49.80 13.17
N VAL A 663 41.66 -49.47 13.20
CA VAL A 663 42.64 -50.15 14.05
C VAL A 663 42.20 -49.98 15.52
N ALA A 664 42.27 -51.06 16.31
CA ALA A 664 41.91 -51.01 17.72
C ALA A 664 42.74 -49.94 18.44
N SER A 665 42.07 -49.00 19.10
CA SER A 665 42.73 -48.05 19.98
C SER A 665 43.18 -48.77 21.25
N THR A 666 44.06 -48.13 22.02
CA THR A 666 44.54 -48.68 23.30
C THR A 666 43.40 -49.03 24.24
N GLU A 667 42.33 -48.22 24.26
CA GLU A 667 41.13 -48.45 25.06
C GLU A 667 40.30 -49.63 24.55
N ILE A 668 40.19 -49.80 23.23
CA ILE A 668 39.50 -50.96 22.62
C ILE A 668 40.30 -52.23 22.89
N SER A 669 41.63 -52.19 22.78
CA SER A 669 42.49 -53.32 23.12
C SER A 669 42.36 -53.70 24.60
N ALA A 670 42.39 -52.73 25.51
CA ALA A 670 42.18 -52.99 26.94
C ALA A 670 40.78 -53.58 27.24
N LEU A 671 39.74 -53.10 26.56
CA LEU A 671 38.39 -53.68 26.67
C LEU A 671 38.35 -55.12 26.17
N LEU A 672 39.00 -55.41 25.03
CA LEU A 672 39.09 -56.77 24.48
C LEU A 672 39.92 -57.72 25.36
N ASP A 673 40.82 -57.18 26.19
CA ASP A 673 41.59 -57.96 27.17
C ASP A 673 40.79 -58.22 28.47
N GLU A 674 39.79 -57.38 28.79
CA GLU A 674 38.91 -57.52 29.97
C GLU A 674 37.63 -58.34 29.71
N VAL A 675 37.19 -58.47 28.45
CA VAL A 675 36.01 -59.23 28.01
C VAL A 675 36.42 -60.61 27.53
#